data_AF-A0A961BTZ7-F1
#
_entry.id   AF-A0A961BTZ7-F1
#
_cell.length_a   1.000
_cell.length_b   1.000
_cell.length_c   1.000
_cell.angle_alpha   90.00
_cell.angle_beta   90.00
_cell.angle_gamma   90.00
#
_symmetry.space_group_name_H-M   'P 1'
#
loop_
_entity.id
_entity.type
_entity.pdbx_description
1 polymer ?
#
loop_
_entity_poly.entity_id
_entity_poly.type
_entity_poly.pdbx_seq_one_letter_code
_entity_poly.pdbx_strand_id
1 'polypeptide(L)'
;MIAENLAGKRIFVTGTTGFLGTNLLERLLRAVPDCELVLLIRPGRRSTVEQRLAREILKNDAFDRLRDDLGKDGFAELCARRITPVAGDVGRDGLGLDDDGRAALASCDVVIHSAATVSFDSPLDSAVEVNLLGPSRIAATLHDLGASPHLVAVSTCYVAGNRRGAAPEIHVADSPFFVDVDWRSEVDGARRARSDAEAQSRTPERLAEFRSRARTELGAAGTPLLADKTEQLRGRWVSDRLVEAGRARAASLGWPDAYAFTKALGERALLESRGDLPVSIVRPSIIESALAEPRPGWIRGFRMAEPVIISYARGLLKEFPGVPEGIIDVIPVDQVTAAIIAVAARGPLDEPDVVQVASGSANPLRYRHLVDQVSDWFGLHPLYDTEGQPILVPEWSFPGRGRVQSQLTRAKTAIEKAEHVLQSLPLRGTQAEWTAKLETKREEAERALGYVELYGAYAECEAIYGVDRLLGLWDDLDADDQAAFGFDPRVIDWTRYVREIHLPSVVHHARVRTTPGGRDAEPREVRLRRQVLAPERQLAAFDLENTLIASNVVASYAWIATRRLPTTDRLRFVAQTLRAAPGWLAEDRKDRSDFLRFFYRRYEGAPIDQIEEDAAEMLSDLILTKSFPAAIRRVREHRALGHRTVLITGALDFVVAPLAPLFDDIVSAQLDRSGNRYKGELLEVPPTGESRAQALFDYAADHDIDLREAVAYADSTSDLPMLEVVGFPVAVNPETRLAALARKRGWLVEHFAKAKGAPNRTIPIGPQRRRTGGLANPLVPGRTA
;
A
#
# COMPACT_ATOMS: atom_id res chain seq x y z
N MET A 1 -26.77 -34.76 -13.72
CA MET A 1 -27.26 -34.78 -12.31
C MET A 1 -27.08 -33.45 -11.53
N ILE A 2 -25.92 -32.79 -11.55
CA ILE A 2 -25.61 -31.60 -10.73
C ILE A 2 -26.57 -30.44 -11.03
N ALA A 3 -26.69 -30.08 -12.31
CA ALA A 3 -27.56 -28.98 -12.72
C ALA A 3 -29.04 -29.25 -12.41
N GLU A 4 -29.46 -30.51 -12.56
CA GLU A 4 -30.83 -30.96 -12.27
C GLU A 4 -31.14 -30.91 -10.77
N ASN A 5 -30.23 -31.40 -9.92
CA ASN A 5 -30.41 -31.41 -8.47
C ASN A 5 -30.44 -29.98 -7.87
N LEU A 6 -29.77 -29.04 -8.52
CA LEU A 6 -29.76 -27.62 -8.14
C LEU A 6 -30.81 -26.78 -8.90
N ALA A 7 -31.60 -27.38 -9.80
CA ALA A 7 -32.62 -26.67 -10.54
C ALA A 7 -33.72 -26.15 -9.60
N GLY A 8 -34.09 -24.88 -9.75
CA GLY A 8 -35.07 -24.20 -8.90
C GLY A 8 -34.61 -23.91 -7.48
N LYS A 9 -33.38 -24.27 -7.10
CA LYS A 9 -32.84 -24.03 -5.76
C LYS A 9 -32.39 -22.59 -5.57
N ARG A 10 -32.65 -22.04 -4.38
CA ARG A 10 -32.13 -20.74 -3.96
C ARG A 10 -30.89 -20.95 -3.10
N ILE A 11 -29.76 -20.39 -3.54
CA ILE A 11 -28.44 -20.63 -2.95
C ILE A 11 -27.90 -19.34 -2.34
N PHE A 12 -27.73 -19.32 -1.03
CA PHE A 12 -27.07 -18.21 -0.34
C PHE A 12 -25.55 -18.38 -0.40
N VAL A 13 -24.82 -17.40 -0.92
CA VAL A 13 -23.36 -17.46 -1.08
C VAL A 13 -22.69 -16.32 -0.33
N THR A 14 -21.74 -16.66 0.53
CA THR A 14 -20.86 -15.67 1.18
C THR A 14 -19.49 -15.65 0.52
N GLY A 15 -18.83 -14.49 0.49
CA GLY A 15 -17.45 -14.38 0.02
C GLY A 15 -17.30 -14.25 -1.50
N THR A 16 -18.35 -13.87 -2.23
CA THR A 16 -18.35 -13.70 -3.70
C THR A 16 -17.43 -12.60 -4.22
N THR A 17 -16.99 -11.67 -3.36
CA THR A 17 -15.94 -10.70 -3.70
C THR A 17 -14.53 -11.29 -3.72
N GLY A 18 -14.34 -12.51 -3.19
CA GLY A 18 -13.06 -13.22 -3.14
C GLY A 18 -12.73 -13.98 -4.43
N PHE A 19 -11.51 -14.51 -4.53
CA PHE A 19 -11.04 -15.31 -5.68
C PHE A 19 -11.93 -16.52 -5.96
N LEU A 20 -12.01 -17.45 -5.01
CA LEU A 20 -12.85 -18.64 -5.10
C LEU A 20 -14.33 -18.29 -5.29
N GLY A 21 -14.87 -17.36 -4.50
CA GLY A 21 -16.28 -16.96 -4.58
C GLY A 21 -16.68 -16.32 -5.91
N THR A 22 -15.77 -15.63 -6.60
CA THR A 22 -16.03 -15.08 -7.94
C THR A 22 -16.14 -16.21 -8.97
N ASN A 23 -15.21 -17.18 -8.93
CA ASN A 23 -15.22 -18.34 -9.80
C ASN A 23 -16.48 -19.20 -9.58
N LEU A 24 -16.84 -19.42 -8.31
CA LEU A 24 -18.07 -20.10 -7.91
C LEU A 24 -19.32 -19.45 -8.48
N LEU A 25 -19.44 -18.12 -8.37
CA LEU A 25 -20.57 -17.38 -8.92
C LEU A 25 -20.63 -17.49 -10.45
N GLU A 26 -19.52 -17.32 -11.15
CA GLU A 26 -19.45 -17.50 -12.61
C GLU A 26 -19.92 -18.90 -13.01
N ARG A 27 -19.39 -19.92 -12.33
CA ARG A 27 -19.67 -21.32 -12.64
C ARG A 27 -21.13 -21.68 -12.40
N LEU A 28 -21.73 -21.20 -11.30
CA LEU A 28 -23.16 -21.40 -11.00
C LEU A 28 -24.06 -20.70 -12.04
N LEU A 29 -23.73 -19.46 -12.44
CA LEU A 29 -24.51 -18.76 -13.46
C LEU A 29 -24.46 -19.46 -14.82
N ARG A 30 -23.29 -19.99 -15.20
CA ARG A 30 -23.09 -20.61 -16.51
C ARG A 30 -23.57 -22.05 -16.60
N ALA A 31 -23.27 -22.87 -15.60
CA ALA A 31 -23.45 -24.33 -15.67
C ALA A 31 -24.68 -24.84 -14.90
N VAL A 32 -25.34 -24.00 -14.09
CA VAL A 32 -26.55 -24.35 -13.34
C VAL A 32 -27.64 -23.31 -13.67
N PRO A 33 -28.29 -23.36 -14.84
CA PRO A 33 -29.09 -22.26 -15.38
C PRO A 33 -30.34 -21.89 -14.54
N ASP A 34 -30.88 -22.84 -13.78
CA ASP A 34 -32.17 -22.71 -13.11
C ASP A 34 -32.08 -22.41 -11.61
N CYS A 35 -30.89 -22.16 -11.06
CA CYS A 35 -30.76 -21.75 -9.65
C CYS A 35 -30.82 -20.23 -9.46
N GLU A 36 -31.30 -19.78 -8.30
CA GLU A 36 -31.24 -18.37 -7.88
C GLU A 36 -30.15 -18.17 -6.84
N LEU A 37 -29.48 -17.02 -6.88
CA LEU A 37 -28.31 -16.74 -6.06
C LEU A 37 -28.57 -15.54 -5.15
N VAL A 38 -28.44 -15.74 -3.85
CA VAL A 38 -28.51 -14.67 -2.84
C VAL A 38 -27.10 -14.40 -2.34
N LEU A 39 -26.57 -13.20 -2.59
CA LEU A 39 -25.16 -12.88 -2.36
C LEU A 39 -24.99 -11.98 -1.15
N LEU A 40 -24.31 -12.48 -0.11
CA LEU A 40 -23.93 -11.65 1.04
C LEU A 40 -22.74 -10.75 0.67
N ILE A 41 -22.97 -9.44 0.66
CA ILE A 41 -21.97 -8.43 0.32
C ILE A 41 -21.84 -7.45 1.50
N ARG A 42 -20.61 -7.28 1.99
CA ARG A 42 -20.32 -6.29 3.04
C ARG A 42 -20.63 -4.87 2.51
N PRO A 43 -21.29 -3.98 3.26
CA PRO A 43 -21.45 -2.60 2.81
C PRO A 43 -20.10 -1.87 2.75
N GLY A 44 -19.91 -1.00 1.75
CA GLY A 44 -18.73 -0.15 1.66
C GLY A 44 -18.89 1.12 2.50
N ARG A 45 -17.79 1.76 2.93
CA ARG A 45 -17.85 3.03 3.68
C ARG A 45 -18.59 4.15 2.94
N ARG A 46 -18.59 4.12 1.61
CA ARG A 46 -19.20 5.12 0.71
C ARG A 46 -19.88 4.50 -0.52
N SER A 47 -20.19 3.20 -0.47
CA SER A 47 -20.78 2.49 -1.61
C SER A 47 -21.86 1.51 -1.16
N THR A 48 -22.96 1.46 -1.94
CA THR A 48 -24.05 0.52 -1.73
C THR A 48 -23.64 -0.90 -2.17
N VAL A 49 -24.39 -1.92 -1.77
CA VAL A 49 -24.07 -3.31 -2.13
C VAL A 49 -24.27 -3.59 -3.62
N GLU A 50 -25.21 -2.90 -4.28
CA GLU A 50 -25.43 -2.97 -5.73
C GLU A 50 -24.24 -2.36 -6.48
N GLN A 51 -23.72 -1.23 -6.00
CA GLN A 51 -22.52 -0.61 -6.56
C GLN A 51 -21.29 -1.52 -6.41
N ARG A 52 -21.16 -2.21 -5.27
CA ARG A 52 -20.09 -3.19 -5.05
C ARG A 52 -20.27 -4.44 -5.94
N LEU A 53 -21.48 -4.98 -6.05
CA LEU A 53 -21.80 -6.09 -6.95
C LEU A 53 -21.38 -5.75 -8.39
N ALA A 54 -21.83 -4.60 -8.90
CA ALA A 54 -21.54 -4.17 -10.25
C ALA A 54 -20.03 -3.93 -10.47
N ARG A 55 -19.33 -3.30 -9.52
CA ARG A 55 -17.92 -2.87 -9.72
C ARG A 55 -16.89 -3.94 -9.37
N GLU A 56 -17.11 -4.72 -8.32
CA GLU A 56 -16.10 -5.60 -7.72
C GLU A 56 -16.30 -7.08 -8.07
N ILE A 57 -17.50 -7.45 -8.53
CA ILE A 57 -17.87 -8.82 -8.88
C ILE A 57 -18.16 -8.89 -10.39
N LEU A 58 -19.26 -8.28 -10.86
CA LEU A 58 -19.74 -8.49 -12.23
C LEU A 58 -18.81 -7.90 -13.30
N LYS A 59 -18.03 -6.87 -13.00
CA LYS A 59 -16.99 -6.33 -13.89
C LYS A 59 -15.72 -7.19 -13.99
N ASN A 60 -15.60 -8.25 -13.19
CA ASN A 60 -14.43 -9.11 -13.21
C ASN A 60 -14.36 -9.90 -14.54
N ASP A 61 -13.14 -10.18 -15.00
CA ASP A 61 -12.85 -10.88 -16.24
C ASP A 61 -13.27 -12.37 -16.22
N ALA A 62 -13.58 -12.93 -15.05
CA ALA A 62 -14.19 -14.26 -14.94
C ALA A 62 -15.48 -14.36 -15.79
N PHE A 63 -16.26 -13.29 -15.83
CA PHE A 63 -17.54 -13.26 -16.54
C PHE A 63 -17.41 -12.83 -18.01
N ASP A 64 -16.20 -12.69 -18.56
CA ASP A 64 -15.99 -12.29 -19.96
C ASP A 64 -16.71 -13.25 -20.93
N ARG A 65 -16.55 -14.56 -20.72
CA ARG A 65 -17.23 -15.59 -21.54
C ARG A 65 -18.75 -15.42 -21.52
N LEU A 66 -19.36 -15.26 -20.35
CA LEU A 66 -20.81 -15.04 -20.24
C LEU A 66 -21.26 -13.73 -20.92
N ARG A 67 -20.45 -12.67 -20.86
CA ARG A 67 -20.73 -11.42 -21.58
C ARG A 67 -20.62 -11.56 -23.08
N ASP A 68 -19.63 -12.30 -23.56
CA ASP A 68 -19.41 -12.53 -24.98
C ASP A 68 -20.53 -13.40 -25.57
N ASP A 69 -20.96 -14.44 -24.83
CA ASP A 69 -22.01 -15.36 -25.26
C ASP A 69 -23.42 -14.72 -25.25
N LEU A 70 -23.73 -13.89 -24.25
CA LEU A 70 -25.08 -13.32 -24.05
C LEU A 70 -25.24 -11.87 -24.54
N GLY A 71 -24.13 -11.20 -24.84
CA GLY A 71 -24.10 -9.74 -25.01
C GLY A 71 -24.31 -8.98 -23.69
N LYS A 72 -24.12 -7.65 -23.75
CA LYS A 72 -24.20 -6.78 -22.56
C LYS A 72 -25.58 -6.80 -21.90
N ASP A 73 -26.63 -6.69 -22.70
CA ASP A 73 -28.01 -6.62 -22.20
C ASP A 73 -28.49 -7.98 -21.68
N GLY A 74 -28.18 -9.07 -22.40
CA GLY A 74 -28.50 -10.43 -21.96
C GLY A 74 -27.77 -10.83 -20.67
N PHE A 75 -26.50 -10.44 -20.52
CA PHE A 75 -25.78 -10.65 -19.26
C PHE A 75 -26.40 -9.85 -18.10
N ALA A 76 -26.76 -8.58 -18.35
CA ALA A 76 -27.41 -7.75 -17.34
C ALA A 76 -28.78 -8.32 -16.93
N GLU A 77 -29.57 -8.81 -17.88
CA GLU A 77 -30.87 -9.46 -17.63
C GLU A 77 -30.69 -10.76 -16.84
N LEU A 78 -29.72 -11.61 -17.21
CA LEU A 78 -29.39 -12.82 -16.46
C LEU A 78 -29.07 -12.50 -15.00
N CYS A 79 -28.17 -11.53 -14.77
CA CYS A 79 -27.78 -11.11 -13.43
C CYS A 79 -28.97 -10.53 -12.66
N ALA A 80 -29.78 -9.66 -13.27
CA ALA A 80 -30.94 -9.06 -12.61
C ALA A 80 -31.99 -10.10 -12.21
N ARG A 81 -32.16 -11.14 -13.04
CA ARG A 81 -33.11 -12.23 -12.77
C ARG A 81 -32.61 -13.20 -11.70
N ARG A 82 -31.31 -13.50 -11.68
CA ARG A 82 -30.76 -14.61 -10.88
C ARG A 82 -29.96 -14.20 -9.66
N ILE A 83 -29.64 -12.92 -9.49
CA ILE A 83 -28.80 -12.43 -8.39
C ILE A 83 -29.57 -11.46 -7.52
N THR A 84 -29.68 -11.80 -6.23
CA THR A 84 -30.17 -10.91 -5.18
C THR A 84 -29.01 -10.54 -4.26
N PRO A 85 -28.46 -9.30 -4.33
CA PRO A 85 -27.46 -8.86 -3.36
C PRO A 85 -28.11 -8.54 -2.01
N VAL A 86 -27.47 -8.95 -0.92
CA VAL A 86 -27.91 -8.68 0.44
C VAL A 86 -26.76 -8.06 1.24
N ALA A 87 -27.05 -7.00 1.99
CA ALA A 87 -26.06 -6.33 2.83
C ALA A 87 -25.83 -7.09 4.13
N GLY A 88 -24.57 -7.45 4.41
CA GLY A 88 -24.23 -8.07 5.68
C GLY A 88 -22.76 -8.47 5.82
N ASP A 89 -22.41 -8.98 6.99
CA ASP A 89 -21.06 -9.29 7.41
C ASP A 89 -21.03 -10.51 8.34
N VAL A 90 -20.35 -11.58 7.92
CA VAL A 90 -20.15 -12.79 8.74
C VAL A 90 -19.40 -12.54 10.04
N GLY A 91 -18.67 -11.42 10.14
CA GLY A 91 -18.00 -10.99 11.37
C GLY A 91 -18.93 -10.34 12.40
N ARG A 92 -20.25 -10.32 12.17
CA ARG A 92 -21.25 -9.74 13.08
C ARG A 92 -22.33 -10.76 13.41
N ASP A 93 -22.86 -10.67 14.63
CA ASP A 93 -23.97 -11.51 15.06
C ASP A 93 -25.22 -11.20 14.22
N GLY A 94 -26.03 -12.23 13.91
CA GLY A 94 -27.13 -12.10 12.95
C GLY A 94 -26.69 -11.77 11.52
N LEU A 95 -25.38 -11.91 11.21
CA LEU A 95 -24.74 -11.55 9.95
C LEU A 95 -24.90 -10.06 9.57
N GLY A 96 -25.33 -9.20 10.50
CA GLY A 96 -25.67 -7.81 10.21
C GLY A 96 -26.78 -7.62 9.17
N LEU A 97 -27.64 -8.63 8.98
CA LEU A 97 -28.76 -8.62 8.05
C LEU A 97 -29.92 -7.77 8.59
N ASP A 98 -30.57 -7.03 7.70
CA ASP A 98 -31.89 -6.45 7.91
C ASP A 98 -33.00 -7.51 7.74
N ASP A 99 -34.26 -7.09 7.88
CA ASP A 99 -35.41 -7.99 7.82
C ASP A 99 -35.55 -8.66 6.43
N ASP A 100 -35.30 -7.90 5.36
CA ASP A 100 -35.33 -8.41 3.98
C ASP A 100 -34.19 -9.42 3.75
N GLY A 101 -32.99 -9.13 4.23
CA GLY A 101 -31.84 -10.04 4.14
C GLY A 101 -32.04 -11.32 4.96
N ARG A 102 -32.68 -11.23 6.12
CA ARG A 102 -33.08 -12.39 6.94
C ARG A 102 -34.10 -13.25 6.22
N ALA A 103 -35.13 -12.64 5.63
CA ALA A 103 -36.12 -13.35 4.83
C ALA A 103 -35.48 -14.04 3.61
N ALA A 104 -34.56 -13.35 2.93
CA ALA A 104 -33.81 -13.90 1.81
C ALA A 104 -32.98 -15.12 2.23
N LEU A 105 -32.24 -15.04 3.35
CA LEU A 105 -31.48 -16.18 3.88
C LEU A 105 -32.39 -17.36 4.26
N ALA A 106 -33.48 -17.11 4.98
CA ALA A 106 -34.41 -18.15 5.43
C ALA A 106 -35.08 -18.91 4.27
N SER A 107 -35.21 -18.24 3.11
CA SER A 107 -35.82 -18.79 1.91
C SER A 107 -34.88 -19.61 1.02
N CYS A 108 -33.60 -19.73 1.39
CA CYS A 108 -32.63 -20.52 0.64
C CYS A 108 -32.70 -22.01 0.98
N ASP A 109 -32.42 -22.86 -0.01
CA ASP A 109 -32.30 -24.32 0.16
C ASP A 109 -30.87 -24.74 0.53
N VAL A 110 -29.89 -23.98 0.06
CA VAL A 110 -28.45 -24.26 0.23
C VAL A 110 -27.74 -22.98 0.65
N VAL A 111 -26.80 -23.12 1.58
CA VAL A 111 -25.89 -22.04 1.99
C VAL A 111 -24.47 -22.47 1.69
N ILE A 112 -23.77 -21.75 0.81
CA ILE A 112 -22.34 -21.95 0.54
C ILE A 112 -21.55 -20.87 1.27
N HIS A 113 -20.88 -21.27 2.36
CA HIS A 113 -20.05 -20.37 3.15
C HIS A 113 -18.59 -20.39 2.69
N SER A 114 -18.22 -19.45 1.81
CA SER A 114 -16.84 -19.26 1.33
C SER A 114 -16.16 -17.98 1.87
N ALA A 115 -16.85 -17.14 2.65
CA ALA A 115 -16.23 -15.94 3.22
C ALA A 115 -15.14 -16.31 4.25
N ALA A 116 -13.93 -15.79 4.04
CA ALA A 116 -12.81 -15.99 4.94
C ALA A 116 -11.81 -14.84 4.85
N THR A 117 -11.08 -14.62 5.94
CA THR A 117 -9.87 -13.83 5.97
C THR A 117 -8.70 -14.78 5.71
N VAL A 118 -8.15 -14.75 4.49
CA VAL A 118 -7.13 -15.71 4.01
C VAL A 118 -5.69 -15.19 4.09
N SER A 119 -5.45 -14.04 4.74
CA SER A 119 -4.09 -13.52 4.89
C SER A 119 -3.43 -14.08 6.15
N PHE A 120 -2.22 -14.63 5.98
CA PHE A 120 -1.41 -15.21 7.05
C PHE A 120 -0.95 -14.20 8.11
N ASP A 121 -1.03 -12.90 7.77
CA ASP A 121 -0.71 -11.75 8.60
C ASP A 121 -1.98 -10.95 8.99
N SER A 122 -3.12 -11.62 9.06
CA SER A 122 -4.33 -11.00 9.58
C SER A 122 -4.28 -10.88 11.11
N PRO A 123 -4.69 -9.73 11.69
CA PRO A 123 -4.83 -9.59 13.13
C PRO A 123 -5.69 -10.72 13.73
N LEU A 124 -5.22 -11.32 14.82
CA LEU A 124 -5.87 -12.49 15.44
C LEU A 124 -7.35 -12.27 15.74
N ASP A 125 -7.72 -11.12 16.27
CA ASP A 125 -9.10 -10.76 16.58
C ASP A 125 -9.97 -10.76 15.31
N SER A 126 -9.51 -10.15 14.22
CA SER A 126 -10.23 -10.13 12.95
C SER A 126 -10.33 -11.51 12.32
N ALA A 127 -9.28 -12.33 12.46
CA ALA A 127 -9.28 -13.71 11.96
C ALA A 127 -10.29 -14.57 12.72
N VAL A 128 -10.37 -14.42 14.05
CA VAL A 128 -11.36 -15.09 14.90
C VAL A 128 -12.78 -14.68 14.55
N GLU A 129 -13.06 -13.38 14.42
CA GLU A 129 -14.41 -12.89 14.13
C GLU A 129 -14.95 -13.42 12.79
N VAL A 130 -14.08 -13.60 11.79
CA VAL A 130 -14.48 -14.05 10.45
C VAL A 130 -14.37 -15.57 10.28
N ASN A 131 -13.21 -16.17 10.54
CA ASN A 131 -12.95 -17.56 10.20
C ASN A 131 -13.48 -18.54 11.25
N LEU A 132 -13.38 -18.18 12.54
CA LEU A 132 -13.83 -19.03 13.65
C LEU A 132 -15.33 -18.84 13.89
N LEU A 133 -15.75 -17.60 14.15
CA LEU A 133 -17.14 -17.30 14.50
C LEU A 133 -18.08 -17.23 13.29
N GLY A 134 -17.58 -16.90 12.09
CA GLY A 134 -18.40 -16.72 10.89
C GLY A 134 -19.30 -17.93 10.57
N PRO A 135 -18.76 -19.16 10.46
CA PRO A 135 -19.57 -20.35 10.22
C PRO A 135 -20.65 -20.56 11.30
N SER A 136 -20.27 -20.42 12.58
CA SER A 136 -21.18 -20.60 13.73
C SER A 136 -22.28 -19.53 13.78
N ARG A 137 -21.98 -18.29 13.36
CA ARG A 137 -22.96 -17.20 13.25
C ARG A 137 -23.97 -17.45 12.16
N ILE A 138 -23.56 -18.06 11.04
CA ILE A 138 -24.50 -18.47 9.99
C ILE A 138 -25.47 -19.52 10.56
N ALA A 139 -24.95 -20.56 11.22
CA ALA A 139 -25.77 -21.60 11.84
C ALA A 139 -26.73 -21.02 12.89
N ALA A 140 -26.24 -20.17 13.80
CA ALA A 140 -27.07 -19.50 14.80
C ALA A 140 -28.17 -18.62 14.17
N THR A 141 -27.84 -17.88 13.11
CA THR A 141 -28.82 -17.04 12.41
C THR A 141 -29.89 -17.89 11.73
N LEU A 142 -29.52 -19.03 11.12
CA LEU A 142 -30.48 -19.96 10.51
C LEU A 142 -31.41 -20.58 11.56
N HIS A 143 -30.86 -20.96 12.71
CA HIS A 143 -31.63 -21.45 13.84
C HIS A 143 -32.64 -20.41 14.34
N ASP A 144 -32.21 -19.15 14.52
CA ASP A 144 -33.10 -18.05 14.92
C ASP A 144 -34.23 -17.80 13.90
N LEU A 145 -33.99 -18.11 12.63
CA LEU A 145 -34.97 -17.99 11.55
C LEU A 145 -35.85 -19.25 11.39
N GLY A 146 -35.57 -20.33 12.12
CA GLY A 146 -36.25 -21.62 11.97
C GLY A 146 -36.01 -22.27 10.60
N ALA A 147 -34.92 -21.92 9.92
CA ALA A 147 -34.55 -22.44 8.59
C ALA A 147 -33.47 -23.52 8.71
N SER A 148 -33.56 -24.58 7.89
CA SER A 148 -32.58 -25.69 7.89
C SER A 148 -32.08 -26.02 6.47
N PRO A 149 -31.46 -25.07 5.76
CA PRO A 149 -30.82 -25.35 4.48
C PRO A 149 -29.58 -26.24 4.63
N HIS A 150 -29.14 -26.87 3.55
CA HIS A 150 -27.83 -27.54 3.53
C HIS A 150 -26.71 -26.50 3.57
N LEU A 151 -25.92 -26.51 4.65
CA LEU A 151 -24.77 -25.62 4.82
C LEU A 151 -23.47 -26.28 4.34
N VAL A 152 -22.96 -25.83 3.21
CA VAL A 152 -21.63 -26.19 2.69
C VAL A 152 -20.60 -25.18 3.18
N ALA A 153 -19.79 -25.57 4.16
CA ALA A 153 -18.77 -24.72 4.76
C ALA A 153 -17.39 -24.95 4.13
N VAL A 154 -16.79 -23.90 3.56
CA VAL A 154 -15.44 -23.97 2.98
C VAL A 154 -14.39 -23.72 4.06
N SER A 155 -13.55 -24.73 4.29
CA SER A 155 -12.43 -24.71 5.23
C SER A 155 -11.10 -24.80 4.47
N THR A 156 -10.12 -25.57 4.95
CA THR A 156 -8.80 -25.76 4.34
C THR A 156 -8.21 -27.11 4.73
N CYS A 157 -7.48 -27.77 3.84
CA CYS A 157 -6.73 -28.98 4.19
C CYS A 157 -5.73 -28.75 5.34
N TYR A 158 -5.26 -27.52 5.50
CA TYR A 158 -4.29 -27.15 6.53
C TYR A 158 -4.86 -27.15 7.96
N VAL A 159 -6.16 -27.42 8.15
CA VAL A 159 -6.71 -27.84 9.46
C VAL A 159 -6.20 -29.22 9.92
N ALA A 160 -5.35 -29.87 9.12
CA ALA A 160 -4.50 -30.97 9.52
C ALA A 160 -3.37 -30.61 10.51
N GLY A 161 -2.97 -29.33 10.57
CA GLY A 161 -1.84 -28.85 11.36
C GLY A 161 -0.48 -29.24 10.76
N ASN A 162 0.60 -29.02 11.51
CA ASN A 162 1.97 -29.35 11.11
C ASN A 162 2.29 -30.86 11.23
N ARG A 163 1.29 -31.72 11.00
CA ARG A 163 1.48 -33.17 11.05
C ARG A 163 2.33 -33.65 9.88
N ARG A 164 2.93 -34.83 10.04
CA ARG A 164 3.67 -35.53 9.00
C ARG A 164 2.92 -36.80 8.61
N GLY A 165 2.80 -37.06 7.31
CA GLY A 165 2.17 -38.26 6.78
C GLY A 165 0.66 -38.09 6.54
N ALA A 166 -0.07 -39.21 6.58
CA ALA A 166 -1.44 -39.30 6.10
C ALA A 166 -2.41 -38.36 6.84
N ALA A 167 -3.26 -37.72 6.05
CA ALA A 167 -4.24 -36.76 6.48
C ALA A 167 -5.65 -37.12 5.99
N PRO A 168 -6.39 -37.99 6.72
CA PRO A 168 -7.68 -38.50 6.28
C PRO A 168 -8.80 -37.47 6.39
N GLU A 169 -9.90 -37.73 5.66
CA GLU A 169 -11.13 -36.94 5.63
C GLU A 169 -12.00 -37.18 6.87
N ILE A 170 -11.49 -36.72 8.03
CA ILE A 170 -12.16 -36.78 9.35
C ILE A 170 -12.34 -35.38 9.94
N HIS A 171 -13.23 -35.24 10.92
CA HIS A 171 -13.39 -33.98 11.64
C HIS A 171 -12.12 -33.63 12.43
N VAL A 172 -11.91 -32.33 12.63
CA VAL A 172 -10.74 -31.82 13.37
C VAL A 172 -10.69 -32.42 14.78
N ALA A 173 -11.84 -32.51 15.46
CA ALA A 173 -11.94 -33.04 16.82
C ALA A 173 -11.62 -34.55 16.92
N ASP A 174 -11.81 -35.31 15.84
CA ASP A 174 -11.53 -36.75 15.79
C ASP A 174 -10.07 -37.05 15.42
N SER A 175 -9.29 -36.03 15.07
CA SER A 175 -7.88 -36.20 14.74
C SER A 175 -7.05 -36.47 16.00
N PRO A 176 -6.19 -37.52 16.01
CA PRO A 176 -5.32 -37.80 17.14
C PRO A 176 -4.23 -36.74 17.34
N PHE A 177 -4.06 -35.83 16.37
CA PHE A 177 -3.10 -34.73 16.43
C PHE A 177 -3.73 -33.40 16.87
N PHE A 178 -5.05 -33.37 17.08
CA PHE A 178 -5.73 -32.16 17.51
C PHE A 178 -5.51 -31.92 19.01
N VAL A 179 -5.12 -30.70 19.36
CA VAL A 179 -5.01 -30.26 20.75
C VAL A 179 -6.36 -29.69 21.17
N ASP A 180 -7.00 -30.36 22.13
CA ASP A 180 -8.31 -29.96 22.64
C ASP A 180 -8.22 -28.63 23.41
N VAL A 181 -8.65 -27.54 22.75
CA VAL A 181 -8.79 -26.21 23.34
C VAL A 181 -10.21 -25.70 23.20
N ASP A 182 -10.72 -25.03 24.24
CA ASP A 182 -12.02 -24.37 24.19
C ASP A 182 -11.95 -23.13 23.29
N TRP A 183 -12.63 -23.19 22.15
CA TRP A 183 -12.65 -22.11 21.17
C TRP A 183 -13.28 -20.82 21.73
N ARG A 184 -14.18 -20.90 22.72
CA ARG A 184 -14.78 -19.72 23.35
C ARG A 184 -13.73 -18.94 24.14
N SER A 185 -12.90 -19.66 24.90
CA SER A 185 -11.75 -19.08 25.60
C SER A 185 -10.73 -18.44 24.63
N GLU A 186 -10.51 -19.05 23.45
CA GLU A 186 -9.64 -18.45 22.41
C GLU A 186 -10.23 -17.16 21.82
N VAL A 187 -11.56 -17.11 21.62
CA VAL A 187 -12.27 -15.89 21.18
C VAL A 187 -12.08 -14.75 22.18
N ASP A 188 -12.34 -15.04 23.46
CA ASP A 188 -12.17 -14.05 24.52
C ASP A 188 -10.70 -13.62 24.67
N GLY A 189 -9.75 -14.56 24.49
CA GLY A 189 -8.32 -14.29 24.45
C GLY A 189 -7.94 -13.32 23.33
N ALA A 190 -8.44 -13.55 22.12
CA ALA A 190 -8.18 -12.68 20.97
C ALA A 190 -8.75 -11.26 21.16
N ARG A 191 -9.98 -11.14 21.70
CA ARG A 191 -10.59 -9.84 22.02
C ARG A 191 -9.83 -9.09 23.12
N ARG A 192 -9.39 -9.79 24.17
CA ARG A 192 -8.53 -9.22 25.22
C ARG A 192 -7.18 -8.75 24.67
N ALA A 193 -6.52 -9.55 23.84
CA ALA A 193 -5.26 -9.17 23.21
C ALA A 193 -5.36 -7.86 22.42
N ARG A 194 -6.50 -7.61 21.75
CA ARG A 194 -6.76 -6.32 21.09
C ARG A 194 -6.92 -5.18 22.08
N SER A 195 -7.71 -5.38 23.13
CA SER A 195 -7.88 -4.37 24.19
C SER A 195 -6.54 -4.02 24.84
N ASP A 196 -5.72 -5.01 25.14
CA ASP A 196 -4.41 -4.83 25.77
C ASP A 196 -3.43 -4.13 24.83
N ALA A 197 -3.37 -4.52 23.55
CA ALA A 197 -2.55 -3.83 22.55
C ALA A 197 -3.00 -2.38 22.36
N GLU A 198 -4.31 -2.11 22.31
CA GLU A 198 -4.85 -0.76 22.23
C GLU A 198 -4.46 0.09 23.45
N ALA A 199 -4.55 -0.46 24.67
CA ALA A 199 -4.13 0.21 25.89
C ALA A 199 -2.61 0.49 25.90
N GLN A 200 -1.79 -0.51 25.57
CA GLN A 200 -0.33 -0.38 25.49
C GLN A 200 0.09 0.65 24.43
N SER A 201 -0.60 0.73 23.30
CA SER A 201 -0.28 1.67 22.24
C SER A 201 -0.48 3.14 22.64
N ARG A 202 -1.23 3.40 23.71
CA ARG A 202 -1.57 4.75 24.20
C ARG A 202 -0.78 5.16 25.45
N THR A 203 0.21 4.38 25.89
CA THR A 203 1.07 4.84 27.00
C THR A 203 1.91 6.03 26.55
N PRO A 204 2.30 6.94 27.48
CA PRO A 204 3.12 8.11 27.14
C PRO A 204 4.41 7.76 26.39
N GLU A 205 5.06 6.66 26.77
CA GLU A 205 6.31 6.19 26.17
C GLU A 205 6.11 5.76 24.71
N ARG A 206 5.01 5.01 24.44
CA ARG A 206 4.68 4.56 23.08
C ARG A 206 4.24 5.70 22.18
N LEU A 207 3.42 6.62 22.69
CA LEU A 207 3.01 7.80 21.94
C LEU A 207 4.22 8.70 21.61
N ALA A 208 5.17 8.84 22.53
CA ALA A 208 6.43 9.54 22.27
C ALA A 208 7.26 8.83 21.19
N GLU A 209 7.35 7.50 21.22
CA GLU A 209 8.02 6.70 20.19
C GLU A 209 7.38 6.88 18.80
N PHE A 210 6.05 6.75 18.70
CA PHE A 210 5.33 6.92 17.42
C PHE A 210 5.48 8.33 16.88
N ARG A 211 5.38 9.35 17.75
CA ARG A 211 5.60 10.74 17.36
C ARG A 211 7.05 10.98 16.89
N SER A 212 8.03 10.39 17.57
CA SER A 212 9.43 10.46 17.15
C SER A 212 9.63 9.82 15.78
N ARG A 213 9.05 8.64 15.54
CA ARG A 213 9.12 7.95 14.24
C ARG A 213 8.42 8.74 13.14
N ALA A 214 7.23 9.30 13.40
CA ALA A 214 6.53 10.18 12.47
C ALA A 214 7.40 11.38 12.08
N ARG A 215 8.08 12.00 13.05
CA ARG A 215 9.01 13.12 12.82
C ARG A 215 10.26 12.70 12.04
N THR A 216 10.77 11.49 12.25
CA THR A 216 11.88 10.95 11.46
C THR A 216 11.47 10.75 10.00
N GLU A 217 10.28 10.18 9.75
CA GLU A 217 9.78 9.91 8.39
C GLU A 217 9.36 11.17 7.64
N LEU A 218 8.60 12.07 8.27
CA LEU A 218 8.04 13.25 7.61
C LEU A 218 8.86 14.53 7.78
N GLY A 219 9.78 14.60 8.74
CA GLY A 219 10.52 15.83 9.03
C GLY A 219 9.62 16.93 9.60
N ALA A 220 9.79 18.16 9.11
CA ALA A 220 9.06 19.34 9.57
C ALA A 220 7.73 19.54 8.82
N ALA A 221 6.96 18.46 8.61
CA ALA A 221 5.73 18.46 7.81
C ALA A 221 4.49 19.08 8.49
N GLY A 222 4.65 19.77 9.62
CA GLY A 222 3.53 20.37 10.37
C GLY A 222 2.87 19.43 11.38
N THR A 223 2.02 19.99 12.26
CA THR A 223 1.42 19.27 13.39
C THR A 223 0.32 18.28 12.95
N PRO A 224 -0.75 18.69 12.24
CA PRO A 224 -1.71 17.81 11.58
C PRO A 224 -1.14 16.58 10.87
N LEU A 225 -0.19 16.73 9.93
CA LEU A 225 0.38 15.59 9.20
C LEU A 225 1.18 14.67 10.12
N LEU A 226 1.93 15.23 11.08
CA LEU A 226 2.63 14.44 12.09
C LEU A 226 1.64 13.68 12.99
N ALA A 227 0.50 14.27 13.35
CA ALA A 227 -0.51 13.65 14.19
C ALA A 227 -1.21 12.49 13.45
N ASP A 228 -1.65 12.70 12.21
CA ASP A 228 -2.25 11.64 11.38
C ASP A 228 -1.25 10.49 11.18
N LYS A 229 0.01 10.81 10.87
CA LYS A 229 1.06 9.80 10.72
C LYS A 229 1.36 9.06 12.03
N THR A 230 1.33 9.76 13.17
CA THR A 230 1.49 9.14 14.50
C THR A 230 0.36 8.14 14.76
N GLU A 231 -0.88 8.50 14.45
CA GLU A 231 -2.04 7.61 14.62
C GLU A 231 -1.98 6.42 13.65
N GLN A 232 -1.57 6.63 12.39
CA GLN A 232 -1.33 5.54 11.44
C GLN A 232 -0.26 4.55 11.95
N LEU A 233 0.86 5.05 12.51
CA LEU A 233 1.92 4.21 13.08
C LEU A 233 1.44 3.45 14.32
N ARG A 234 0.64 4.09 15.19
CA ARG A 234 0.02 3.45 16.35
C ARG A 234 -0.91 2.32 15.94
N GLY A 235 -1.82 2.58 14.99
CA GLY A 235 -2.76 1.58 14.48
C GLY A 235 -2.04 0.40 13.82
N ARG A 236 -0.98 0.66 13.05
CA ARG A 236 -0.13 -0.40 12.48
C ARG A 236 0.55 -1.22 13.57
N TRP A 237 1.08 -0.60 14.61
CA TRP A 237 1.68 -1.30 15.74
C TRP A 237 0.70 -2.24 16.46
N VAL A 238 -0.56 -1.81 16.67
CA VAL A 238 -1.61 -2.66 17.25
C VAL A 238 -1.88 -3.87 16.36
N SER A 239 -2.02 -3.63 15.04
CA SER A 239 -2.18 -4.70 14.05
C SER A 239 -1.02 -5.70 14.10
N ASP A 240 0.23 -5.21 14.09
CA ASP A 240 1.43 -6.04 14.11
C ASP A 240 1.51 -6.91 15.39
N ARG A 241 1.11 -6.36 16.55
CA ARG A 241 1.03 -7.11 17.81
C ARG A 241 -0.01 -8.23 17.76
N LEU A 242 -1.16 -7.98 17.13
CA LEU A 242 -2.22 -8.97 16.98
C LEU A 242 -1.83 -10.08 16.01
N VAL A 243 -1.09 -9.75 14.96
CA VAL A 243 -0.49 -10.73 14.04
C VAL A 243 0.52 -11.61 14.76
N GLU A 244 1.40 -11.01 15.56
CA GLU A 244 2.39 -11.74 16.37
C GLU A 244 1.71 -12.67 17.38
N ALA A 245 0.68 -12.18 18.09
CA ALA A 245 -0.10 -12.98 19.02
C ALA A 245 -0.77 -14.19 18.34
N GLY A 246 -1.38 -13.98 17.16
CA GLY A 246 -1.99 -15.05 16.39
C GLY A 246 -0.99 -16.08 15.90
N ARG A 247 0.15 -15.65 15.37
CA ARG A 247 1.24 -16.54 14.93
C ARG A 247 1.80 -17.36 16.09
N ALA A 248 2.08 -16.71 17.22
CA ALA A 248 2.60 -17.38 18.41
C ALA A 248 1.60 -18.40 18.97
N ARG A 249 0.31 -18.04 19.04
CA ARG A 249 -0.74 -18.93 19.55
C ARG A 249 -0.93 -20.14 18.63
N ALA A 250 -1.04 -19.92 17.32
CA ALA A 250 -1.14 -20.97 16.32
C ALA A 250 0.04 -21.96 16.41
N ALA A 251 1.27 -21.45 16.41
CA ALA A 251 2.47 -22.27 16.51
C ALA A 251 2.53 -23.07 17.82
N SER A 252 2.09 -22.48 18.95
CA SER A 252 2.06 -23.18 20.26
C SER A 252 1.13 -24.40 20.28
N LEU A 253 0.15 -24.44 19.37
CA LEU A 253 -0.83 -25.52 19.25
C LEU A 253 -0.58 -26.41 18.02
N GLY A 254 0.55 -26.23 17.32
CA GLY A 254 0.94 -27.07 16.19
C GLY A 254 0.36 -26.67 14.83
N TRP A 255 -0.17 -25.45 14.69
CA TRP A 255 -0.67 -24.93 13.42
C TRP A 255 0.41 -24.16 12.65
N PRO A 256 0.41 -24.20 11.30
CA PRO A 256 1.38 -23.45 10.49
C PRO A 256 1.21 -21.94 10.63
N ASP A 257 -0.03 -21.45 10.80
CA ASP A 257 -0.35 -20.04 10.99
C ASP A 257 -1.72 -19.81 11.65
N ALA A 258 -2.05 -18.54 11.86
CA ALA A 258 -3.32 -18.11 12.43
C ALA A 258 -4.53 -18.42 11.53
N TYR A 259 -4.35 -18.56 10.21
CA TYR A 259 -5.43 -18.88 9.28
C TYR A 259 -5.90 -20.33 9.47
N ALA A 260 -4.98 -21.29 9.39
CA ALA A 260 -5.26 -22.70 9.63
C ALA A 260 -5.83 -22.94 11.04
N PHE A 261 -5.23 -22.28 12.05
CA PHE A 261 -5.71 -22.31 13.44
C PHE A 261 -7.17 -21.84 13.56
N THR A 262 -7.51 -20.67 13.03
CA THR A 262 -8.86 -20.12 13.15
C THR A 262 -9.90 -20.89 12.32
N LYS A 263 -9.50 -21.47 11.18
CA LYS A 263 -10.36 -22.39 10.41
C LYS A 263 -10.63 -23.69 11.13
N ALA A 264 -9.63 -24.30 11.76
CA ALA A 264 -9.78 -25.52 12.53
C ALA A 264 -10.74 -25.33 13.72
N LEU A 265 -10.59 -24.22 14.46
CA LEU A 265 -11.53 -23.87 15.53
C LEU A 265 -12.91 -23.48 15.00
N GLY A 266 -12.99 -22.91 13.79
CA GLY A 266 -14.26 -22.60 13.13
C GLY A 266 -15.07 -23.86 12.77
N GLU A 267 -14.40 -24.92 12.30
CA GLU A 267 -15.05 -26.22 12.09
C GLU A 267 -15.60 -26.78 13.39
N ARG A 268 -14.80 -26.76 14.46
CA ARG A 268 -15.24 -27.22 15.78
C ARG A 268 -16.44 -26.41 16.29
N ALA A 269 -16.36 -25.08 16.24
CA ALA A 269 -17.42 -24.20 16.70
C ALA A 269 -18.71 -24.41 15.89
N LEU A 270 -18.60 -24.60 14.57
CA LEU A 270 -19.76 -24.92 13.71
C LEU A 270 -20.39 -26.25 14.12
N LEU A 271 -19.61 -27.33 14.23
CA LEU A 271 -20.14 -28.65 14.57
C LEU A 271 -20.74 -28.70 15.98
N GLU A 272 -20.20 -27.95 16.94
CA GLU A 272 -20.77 -27.82 18.29
C GLU A 272 -22.07 -26.99 18.33
N SER A 273 -22.24 -26.02 17.41
CA SER A 273 -23.36 -25.07 17.44
C SER A 273 -24.43 -25.29 16.38
N ARG A 274 -24.21 -26.20 15.42
CA ARG A 274 -25.12 -26.43 14.28
C ARG A 274 -26.52 -26.93 14.66
N GLY A 275 -26.67 -27.58 15.82
CA GLY A 275 -27.91 -28.30 16.16
C GLY A 275 -28.25 -29.34 15.09
N ASP A 276 -29.48 -29.31 14.58
CA ASP A 276 -29.96 -30.22 13.54
C ASP A 276 -29.65 -29.74 12.10
N LEU A 277 -28.92 -28.62 11.95
CA LEU A 277 -28.57 -28.09 10.63
C LEU A 277 -27.70 -29.10 9.86
N PRO A 278 -28.08 -29.49 8.62
CA PRO A 278 -27.27 -30.35 7.78
C PRO A 278 -26.02 -29.60 7.29
N VAL A 279 -24.83 -30.16 7.51
CA VAL A 279 -23.55 -29.52 7.22
C VAL A 279 -22.66 -30.43 6.39
N SER A 280 -21.99 -29.88 5.37
CA SER A 280 -20.85 -30.51 4.70
C SER A 280 -19.66 -29.57 4.73
N ILE A 281 -18.46 -30.10 4.99
CA ILE A 281 -17.22 -29.32 5.06
C ILE A 281 -16.37 -29.62 3.82
N VAL A 282 -16.02 -28.59 3.05
CA VAL A 282 -15.10 -28.71 1.90
C VAL A 282 -13.76 -28.10 2.25
N ARG A 283 -12.68 -28.88 2.20
CA ARG A 283 -11.32 -28.48 2.57
C ARG A 283 -10.43 -28.42 1.32
N PRO A 284 -10.27 -27.26 0.66
CA PRO A 284 -9.27 -27.12 -0.39
C PRO A 284 -7.83 -27.02 0.16
N SER A 285 -6.85 -27.46 -0.63
CA SER A 285 -5.42 -27.14 -0.42
C SER A 285 -5.07 -25.75 -0.98
N ILE A 286 -3.82 -25.49 -1.39
CA ILE A 286 -3.42 -24.17 -1.92
C ILE A 286 -4.11 -23.97 -3.28
N ILE A 287 -5.06 -23.04 -3.31
CA ILE A 287 -5.82 -22.73 -4.51
C ILE A 287 -4.99 -21.82 -5.42
N GLU A 288 -4.68 -22.29 -6.63
CA GLU A 288 -3.96 -21.54 -7.65
C GLU A 288 -4.82 -21.34 -8.91
N SER A 289 -4.23 -20.74 -9.95
CA SER A 289 -4.89 -20.40 -11.22
C SER A 289 -5.74 -21.53 -11.81
N ALA A 290 -6.83 -21.18 -12.49
CA ALA A 290 -7.70 -22.16 -13.14
C ALA A 290 -6.95 -23.02 -14.15
N LEU A 291 -7.25 -24.32 -14.17
CA LEU A 291 -6.74 -25.24 -15.17
C LEU A 291 -7.44 -25.01 -16.52
N ALA A 292 -8.76 -24.83 -16.49
CA ALA A 292 -9.60 -24.69 -17.67
C ALA A 292 -10.58 -23.52 -17.57
N GLU A 293 -11.26 -23.32 -16.44
CA GLU A 293 -12.46 -22.48 -16.36
C GLU A 293 -12.34 -21.33 -15.33
N PRO A 294 -12.76 -20.09 -15.63
CA PRO A 294 -13.44 -19.60 -16.84
C PRO A 294 -12.52 -19.50 -18.07
N ARG A 295 -11.21 -19.50 -17.85
CA ARG A 295 -10.18 -19.66 -18.87
C ARG A 295 -8.91 -20.21 -18.21
N PRO A 296 -8.05 -20.95 -18.94
CA PRO A 296 -6.77 -21.39 -18.40
C PRO A 296 -5.96 -20.20 -17.86
N GLY A 297 -5.45 -20.35 -16.64
CA GLY A 297 -4.59 -19.34 -16.03
C GLY A 297 -5.35 -18.21 -15.33
N TRP A 298 -6.68 -18.24 -15.33
CA TRP A 298 -7.47 -17.25 -14.59
C TRP A 298 -7.13 -17.32 -13.10
N ILE A 299 -6.67 -16.20 -12.56
CA ILE A 299 -6.29 -16.04 -11.15
C ILE A 299 -6.67 -14.64 -10.69
N ARG A 300 -7.06 -14.49 -9.43
CA ARG A 300 -7.42 -13.18 -8.86
C ARG A 300 -6.60 -12.90 -7.61
N GLY A 301 -5.79 -11.85 -7.70
CA GLY A 301 -4.93 -11.41 -6.60
C GLY A 301 -3.47 -11.80 -6.83
N PHE A 302 -2.61 -11.36 -5.91
CA PHE A 302 -1.17 -11.62 -5.92
C PHE A 302 -0.77 -11.87 -4.47
N ARG A 303 -1.10 -13.05 -3.95
CA ARG A 303 -1.18 -13.29 -2.48
C ARG A 303 -0.68 -14.66 -2.02
N MET A 304 -0.52 -15.64 -2.90
CA MET A 304 -0.11 -17.01 -2.56
C MET A 304 1.30 -17.28 -3.11
N ALA A 305 1.50 -18.18 -4.07
CA ALA A 305 2.85 -18.48 -4.56
C ALA A 305 3.49 -17.35 -5.39
N GLU A 306 2.68 -16.45 -5.97
CA GLU A 306 3.13 -15.52 -7.01
C GLU A 306 4.20 -14.50 -6.53
N PRO A 307 4.08 -13.87 -5.34
CA PRO A 307 5.13 -12.99 -4.82
C PRO A 307 6.49 -13.68 -4.66
N VAL A 308 6.51 -14.96 -4.27
CA VAL A 308 7.75 -15.74 -4.09
C VAL A 308 8.39 -16.02 -5.43
N ILE A 309 7.59 -16.49 -6.41
CA ILE A 309 8.02 -16.77 -7.77
C ILE A 309 8.65 -15.53 -8.41
N ILE A 310 8.00 -14.36 -8.28
CA ILE A 310 8.53 -13.10 -8.85
C ILE A 310 9.75 -12.58 -8.09
N SER A 311 9.77 -12.70 -6.76
CA SER A 311 10.95 -12.31 -5.97
C SER A 311 12.17 -13.12 -6.36
N TYR A 312 11.97 -14.41 -6.63
CA TYR A 312 13.00 -15.26 -7.20
C TYR A 312 13.42 -14.80 -8.60
N ALA A 313 12.47 -14.64 -9.52
CA ALA A 313 12.78 -14.27 -10.91
C ALA A 313 13.52 -12.91 -11.02
N ARG A 314 13.42 -12.06 -9.99
CA ARG A 314 14.19 -10.82 -9.83
C ARG A 314 15.58 -10.99 -9.21
N GLY A 315 15.97 -12.20 -8.84
CA GLY A 315 17.22 -12.52 -8.14
C GLY A 315 17.27 -12.09 -6.68
N LEU A 316 16.13 -11.73 -6.07
CA LEU A 316 16.06 -11.29 -4.66
C LEU A 316 16.12 -12.46 -3.68
N LEU A 317 15.60 -13.62 -4.08
CA LEU A 317 15.68 -14.87 -3.34
C LEU A 317 16.60 -15.84 -4.08
N LYS A 318 17.68 -16.27 -3.44
CA LYS A 318 18.64 -17.28 -3.98
C LYS A 318 18.45 -18.67 -3.37
N GLU A 319 17.67 -18.74 -2.30
CA GLU A 319 17.55 -19.90 -1.44
C GLU A 319 16.05 -20.10 -1.12
N PHE A 320 15.54 -21.32 -1.27
CA PHE A 320 14.14 -21.63 -0.97
C PHE A 320 14.01 -22.33 0.39
N PRO A 321 13.13 -21.86 1.28
CA PRO A 321 12.96 -22.40 2.63
C PRO A 321 12.05 -23.63 2.61
N GLY A 322 12.45 -24.72 1.96
CA GLY A 322 11.64 -25.95 1.87
C GLY A 322 12.45 -27.22 1.70
N VAL A 323 11.80 -28.37 1.87
CA VAL A 323 12.39 -29.69 1.64
C VAL A 323 12.11 -30.09 0.19
N PRO A 324 13.13 -30.40 -0.64
CA PRO A 324 12.93 -30.65 -2.06
C PRO A 324 12.04 -31.87 -2.34
N GLU A 325 12.03 -32.85 -1.45
CA GLU A 325 11.18 -34.05 -1.52
C GLU A 325 9.73 -33.79 -1.09
N GLY A 326 9.47 -32.69 -0.37
CA GLY A 326 8.17 -32.33 0.16
C GLY A 326 7.14 -32.07 -0.93
N ILE A 327 5.88 -32.37 -0.63
CA ILE A 327 4.74 -32.12 -1.53
C ILE A 327 4.24 -30.69 -1.27
N ILE A 328 4.13 -29.89 -2.32
CA ILE A 328 3.40 -28.63 -2.29
C ILE A 328 2.00 -28.91 -2.83
N ASP A 329 1.01 -28.96 -1.93
CA ASP A 329 -0.35 -29.34 -2.32
C ASP A 329 -1.08 -28.15 -2.94
N VAL A 330 -1.05 -28.12 -4.27
CA VAL A 330 -1.71 -27.12 -5.11
C VAL A 330 -2.96 -27.74 -5.74
N ILE A 331 -4.02 -26.95 -5.87
CA ILE A 331 -5.24 -27.34 -6.57
C ILE A 331 -5.76 -26.17 -7.42
N PRO A 332 -6.15 -26.38 -8.69
CA PRO A 332 -6.74 -25.33 -9.52
C PRO A 332 -8.11 -24.86 -8.98
N VAL A 333 -8.37 -23.55 -9.02
CA VAL A 333 -9.61 -22.96 -8.48
C VAL A 333 -10.89 -23.53 -9.08
N ASP A 334 -10.88 -23.91 -10.35
CA ASP A 334 -12.03 -24.48 -11.05
C ASP A 334 -12.38 -25.88 -10.56
N GLN A 335 -11.40 -26.70 -10.18
CA GLN A 335 -11.66 -27.99 -9.54
C GLN A 335 -12.27 -27.81 -8.15
N VAL A 336 -11.78 -26.84 -7.37
CA VAL A 336 -12.36 -26.51 -6.04
C VAL A 336 -13.80 -26.04 -6.17
N THR A 337 -14.06 -25.12 -7.10
CA THR A 337 -15.42 -24.64 -7.37
C THR A 337 -16.35 -25.78 -7.78
N ALA A 338 -15.91 -26.64 -8.71
CA ALA A 338 -16.72 -27.74 -9.19
C ALA A 338 -17.02 -28.77 -8.08
N ALA A 339 -16.05 -29.07 -7.21
CA ALA A 339 -16.25 -29.90 -6.03
C ALA A 339 -17.27 -29.29 -5.03
N ILE A 340 -17.20 -27.98 -4.77
CA ILE A 340 -18.18 -27.28 -3.91
C ILE A 340 -19.60 -27.40 -4.47
N ILE A 341 -19.76 -27.20 -5.79
CA ILE A 341 -21.06 -27.31 -6.47
C ILE A 341 -21.55 -28.76 -6.43
N ALA A 342 -20.68 -29.75 -6.66
CA ALA A 342 -21.03 -31.16 -6.59
C ALA A 342 -21.48 -31.58 -5.17
N VAL A 343 -20.79 -31.10 -4.12
CA VAL A 343 -21.19 -31.34 -2.73
C VAL A 343 -22.55 -30.71 -2.43
N ALA A 344 -22.80 -29.49 -2.89
CA ALA A 344 -24.10 -28.83 -2.76
C ALA A 344 -25.22 -29.59 -3.50
N ALA A 345 -24.93 -30.10 -4.70
CA ALA A 345 -25.90 -30.84 -5.53
C ALA A 345 -26.18 -32.26 -5.03
N ARG A 346 -25.19 -32.91 -4.40
CA ARG A 346 -25.37 -34.20 -3.72
C ARG A 346 -26.31 -34.07 -2.52
N GLY A 347 -26.30 -32.90 -1.87
CA GLY A 347 -27.03 -32.68 -0.62
C GLY A 347 -26.28 -33.24 0.60
N PRO A 348 -26.89 -33.08 1.79
CA PRO A 348 -26.28 -33.49 3.04
C PRO A 348 -26.36 -35.00 3.25
N LEU A 349 -25.39 -35.53 3.99
CA LEU A 349 -25.41 -36.88 4.52
C LEU A 349 -25.93 -36.87 5.97
N ASP A 350 -26.26 -38.04 6.52
CA ASP A 350 -26.78 -38.18 7.89
C ASP A 350 -25.82 -37.58 8.94
N GLU A 351 -24.53 -37.81 8.75
CA GLU A 351 -23.47 -37.18 9.53
C GLU A 351 -22.74 -36.12 8.69
N PRO A 352 -22.31 -35.00 9.29
CA PRO A 352 -21.52 -34.02 8.58
C PRO A 352 -20.30 -34.66 7.94
N ASP A 353 -20.12 -34.49 6.65
CA ASP A 353 -18.97 -35.07 5.97
C ASP A 353 -17.88 -34.02 5.70
N VAL A 354 -16.67 -34.52 5.49
CA VAL A 354 -15.51 -33.72 5.11
C VAL A 354 -15.07 -34.17 3.74
N VAL A 355 -15.01 -33.27 2.77
CA VAL A 355 -14.46 -33.53 1.43
C VAL A 355 -13.19 -32.70 1.25
N GLN A 356 -12.04 -33.35 1.13
CA GLN A 356 -10.78 -32.69 0.87
C GLN A 356 -10.56 -32.53 -0.64
N VAL A 357 -10.28 -31.29 -1.08
CA VAL A 357 -9.97 -30.97 -2.47
C VAL A 357 -8.48 -30.64 -2.57
N ALA A 358 -7.70 -31.67 -2.85
CA ALA A 358 -6.24 -31.64 -2.85
C ALA A 358 -5.70 -32.52 -3.97
N SER A 359 -4.40 -32.40 -4.24
CA SER A 359 -3.73 -33.25 -5.25
C SER A 359 -2.68 -34.18 -4.64
N GLY A 360 -2.15 -33.89 -3.45
CA GLY A 360 -0.93 -34.51 -2.94
C GLY A 360 -0.97 -36.02 -2.77
N SER A 361 -2.11 -36.62 -2.39
CA SER A 361 -2.23 -38.08 -2.23
C SER A 361 -2.42 -38.83 -3.54
N ALA A 362 -3.02 -38.19 -4.56
CA ALA A 362 -3.39 -38.83 -5.82
C ALA A 362 -2.45 -38.47 -6.99
N ASN A 363 -1.92 -37.24 -7.01
CA ASN A 363 -1.07 -36.69 -8.06
C ASN A 363 -0.09 -35.64 -7.48
N PRO A 364 0.96 -36.08 -6.76
CA PRO A 364 1.82 -35.18 -5.97
C PRO A 364 2.70 -34.24 -6.81
N LEU A 365 2.61 -32.94 -6.53
CA LEU A 365 3.60 -31.95 -6.97
C LEU A 365 4.70 -31.79 -5.90
N ARG A 366 5.93 -32.20 -6.23
CA ARG A 366 7.09 -32.02 -5.32
C ARG A 366 7.69 -30.63 -5.47
N TYR A 367 8.23 -30.08 -4.38
CA TYR A 367 8.95 -28.80 -4.41
C TYR A 367 10.05 -28.80 -5.46
N ARG A 368 10.95 -29.79 -5.51
CA ARG A 368 12.00 -29.84 -6.53
C ARG A 368 11.44 -29.75 -7.95
N HIS A 369 10.36 -30.48 -8.25
CA HIS A 369 9.74 -30.42 -9.57
C HIS A 369 9.25 -29.00 -9.89
N LEU A 370 8.46 -28.37 -9.01
CA LEU A 370 7.99 -27.00 -9.21
C LEU A 370 9.16 -26.03 -9.43
N VAL A 371 10.21 -26.15 -8.64
CA VAL A 371 11.39 -25.30 -8.70
C VAL A 371 12.13 -25.41 -10.01
N ASP A 372 12.35 -26.63 -10.48
CA ASP A 372 12.99 -26.89 -11.77
C ASP A 372 12.14 -26.29 -12.91
N GLN A 373 10.81 -26.47 -12.85
CA GLN A 373 9.89 -25.88 -13.83
C GLN A 373 9.97 -24.34 -13.86
N VAL A 374 9.98 -23.69 -12.70
CA VAL A 374 10.07 -22.23 -12.57
C VAL A 374 11.42 -21.72 -13.06
N SER A 375 12.51 -22.36 -12.64
CA SER A 375 13.89 -22.00 -13.01
C SER A 375 14.11 -22.10 -14.52
N ASP A 376 13.70 -23.23 -15.11
CA ASP A 376 13.79 -23.44 -16.56
C ASP A 376 13.00 -22.39 -17.33
N TRP A 377 11.76 -22.11 -16.90
CA TRP A 377 10.88 -21.18 -17.61
C TRP A 377 11.44 -19.76 -17.60
N PHE A 378 11.90 -19.25 -16.45
CA PHE A 378 12.53 -17.92 -16.38
C PHE A 378 13.94 -17.89 -16.97
N GLY A 379 14.63 -19.02 -17.07
CA GLY A 379 15.87 -19.14 -17.84
C GLY A 379 15.63 -18.89 -19.33
N LEU A 380 14.50 -19.33 -19.86
CA LEU A 380 14.06 -19.07 -21.25
C LEU A 380 13.35 -17.72 -21.42
N HIS A 381 12.71 -17.23 -20.36
CA HIS A 381 11.91 -16.00 -20.35
C HIS A 381 12.38 -15.07 -19.21
N PRO A 382 13.60 -14.51 -19.28
CA PRO A 382 14.15 -13.72 -18.19
C PRO A 382 13.33 -12.46 -17.94
N LEU A 383 13.21 -12.06 -16.67
CA LEU A 383 12.63 -10.76 -16.35
C LEU A 383 13.60 -9.64 -16.74
N TYR A 384 13.06 -8.51 -17.18
CA TYR A 384 13.85 -7.34 -17.52
C TYR A 384 13.78 -6.28 -16.42
N ASP A 385 14.93 -5.68 -16.10
CA ASP A 385 15.01 -4.54 -15.19
C ASP A 385 14.54 -3.23 -15.84
N THR A 386 14.61 -2.13 -15.09
CA THR A 386 14.21 -0.81 -15.59
C THR A 386 15.10 -0.26 -16.71
N GLU A 387 16.30 -0.82 -16.89
CA GLU A 387 17.27 -0.45 -17.93
C GLU A 387 17.16 -1.38 -19.16
N GLY A 388 16.22 -2.32 -19.13
CA GLY A 388 16.02 -3.29 -20.21
C GLY A 388 17.11 -4.36 -20.26
N GLN A 389 17.80 -4.60 -19.15
CA GLN A 389 18.73 -5.72 -19.02
C GLN A 389 18.00 -6.97 -18.49
N PRO A 390 18.26 -8.16 -19.06
CA PRO A 390 17.73 -9.40 -18.54
C PRO A 390 18.35 -9.69 -17.16
N ILE A 391 17.50 -10.05 -16.20
CA ILE A 391 17.90 -10.45 -14.86
C ILE A 391 18.27 -11.92 -14.90
N LEU A 392 19.49 -12.23 -14.47
CA LEU A 392 19.94 -13.61 -14.34
C LEU A 392 19.22 -14.26 -13.15
N VAL A 393 18.49 -15.32 -13.46
CA VAL A 393 17.79 -16.14 -12.49
C VAL A 393 18.83 -16.98 -11.71
N PRO A 394 18.91 -16.86 -10.37
CA PRO A 394 19.88 -17.64 -9.61
C PRO A 394 19.51 -19.13 -9.59
N GLU A 395 20.48 -20.02 -9.42
CA GLU A 395 20.21 -21.44 -9.18
C GLU A 395 19.58 -21.62 -7.78
N TRP A 396 18.44 -22.33 -7.68
CA TRP A 396 17.81 -22.58 -6.38
C TRP A 396 18.63 -23.58 -5.59
N SER A 397 19.04 -23.15 -4.40
CA SER A 397 19.47 -24.08 -3.34
C SER A 397 18.39 -24.17 -2.27
N PHE A 398 18.33 -25.33 -1.60
CA PHE A 398 17.40 -25.61 -0.50
C PHE A 398 18.14 -25.64 0.86
N PRO A 399 18.80 -24.56 1.30
CA PRO A 399 19.28 -24.52 2.67
C PRO A 399 18.10 -24.37 3.63
N GLY A 400 18.18 -25.01 4.79
CA GLY A 400 17.11 -24.92 5.79
C GLY A 400 16.73 -23.48 6.13
N ARG A 401 15.43 -23.24 6.35
CA ARG A 401 14.79 -21.93 6.59
C ARG A 401 15.59 -20.98 7.49
N GLY A 402 16.11 -21.48 8.61
CA GLY A 402 16.86 -20.67 9.57
C GLY A 402 18.09 -19.97 8.99
N ARG A 403 18.75 -20.57 7.99
CA ARG A 403 19.89 -19.96 7.29
C ARG A 403 19.44 -18.80 6.40
N VAL A 404 18.38 -18.99 5.60
CA VAL A 404 17.82 -17.96 4.71
C VAL A 404 17.37 -16.75 5.52
N GLN A 405 16.59 -16.98 6.58
CA GLN A 405 16.08 -15.92 7.46
C GLN A 405 17.21 -15.14 8.13
N SER A 406 18.26 -15.83 8.59
CA SER A 406 19.44 -15.20 9.19
C SER A 406 20.22 -14.32 8.20
N GLN A 407 20.37 -14.76 6.95
CA GLN A 407 21.05 -13.98 5.91
C GLN A 407 20.30 -12.69 5.58
N LEU A 408 18.98 -12.79 5.36
CA LEU A 408 18.12 -11.63 5.06
C LEU A 408 18.06 -10.64 6.23
N THR A 409 18.01 -11.14 7.47
CA THR A 409 18.04 -10.30 8.68
C THR A 409 19.35 -9.51 8.78
N ARG A 410 20.50 -10.16 8.56
CA ARG A 410 21.82 -9.48 8.56
C ARG A 410 21.91 -8.41 7.48
N ALA A 411 21.43 -8.72 6.26
CA ALA A 411 21.40 -7.77 5.15
C ALA A 411 20.52 -6.55 5.49
N LYS A 412 19.31 -6.78 6.00
CA LYS A 412 18.40 -5.72 6.46
C LYS A 412 19.07 -4.82 7.50
N THR A 413 19.61 -5.38 8.58
CA THR A 413 20.25 -4.61 9.66
C THR A 413 21.46 -3.81 9.17
N ALA A 414 22.24 -4.34 8.22
CA ALA A 414 23.35 -3.62 7.62
C ALA A 414 22.87 -2.40 6.79
N ILE A 415 21.80 -2.57 6.01
CA ILE A 415 21.20 -1.49 5.22
C ILE A 415 20.61 -0.42 6.14
N GLU A 416 19.89 -0.79 7.19
CA GLU A 416 19.32 0.14 8.19
C GLU A 416 20.40 1.02 8.84
N LYS A 417 21.54 0.41 9.22
CA LYS A 417 22.67 1.17 9.79
C LYS A 417 23.25 2.15 8.77
N ALA A 418 23.42 1.74 7.51
CA ALA A 418 23.94 2.61 6.46
C ALA A 418 22.96 3.77 6.16
N GLU A 419 21.66 3.48 6.10
CA GLU A 419 20.61 4.48 5.88
C GLU A 419 20.58 5.53 7.00
N HIS A 420 20.66 5.09 8.27
CA HIS A 420 20.69 6.00 9.42
C HIS A 420 21.87 6.98 9.37
N VAL A 421 23.06 6.50 8.98
CA VAL A 421 24.25 7.36 8.80
C VAL A 421 24.03 8.37 7.67
N LEU A 422 23.50 7.94 6.53
CA LEU A 422 23.32 8.80 5.35
C LEU A 422 22.23 9.85 5.52
N GLN A 423 21.14 9.51 6.22
CA GLN A 423 20.08 10.46 6.55
C GLN A 423 20.54 11.57 7.51
N SER A 424 21.63 11.34 8.26
CA SER A 424 22.23 12.36 9.12
C SER A 424 23.05 13.42 8.35
N LEU A 425 23.41 13.14 7.10
CA LEU A 425 24.19 14.03 6.24
C LEU A 425 23.30 15.02 5.45
N PRO A 426 23.71 16.28 5.27
CA PRO A 426 22.95 17.29 4.51
C PRO A 426 23.09 17.11 3.00
N LEU A 427 22.58 16.00 2.46
CA LEU A 427 22.60 15.67 1.04
C LEU A 427 21.38 16.27 0.31
N ARG A 428 21.57 16.73 -0.93
CA ARG A 428 20.51 17.29 -1.79
C ARG A 428 20.72 16.88 -3.26
N GLY A 429 19.64 16.93 -4.04
CA GLY A 429 19.68 16.65 -5.48
C GLY A 429 20.16 15.21 -5.79
N THR A 430 21.10 15.06 -6.71
CA THR A 430 21.57 13.73 -7.17
C THR A 430 22.21 12.86 -6.08
N GLN A 431 22.73 13.46 -5.00
CA GLN A 431 23.29 12.69 -3.88
C GLN A 431 22.19 12.06 -3.01
N ALA A 432 21.07 12.76 -2.83
CA ALA A 432 19.89 12.25 -2.11
C ALA A 432 19.28 11.02 -2.80
N GLU A 433 19.42 10.94 -4.12
CA GLU A 433 18.93 9.81 -4.90
C GLU A 433 19.59 8.48 -4.55
N TRP A 434 20.87 8.50 -4.17
CA TRP A 434 21.60 7.30 -3.77
C TRP A 434 21.07 6.73 -2.45
N THR A 435 20.79 7.59 -1.47
CA THR A 435 20.14 7.20 -0.21
C THR A 435 18.76 6.62 -0.46
N ALA A 436 17.96 7.25 -1.31
CA ALA A 436 16.64 6.72 -1.64
C ALA A 436 16.70 5.39 -2.42
N LYS A 437 17.80 5.08 -3.14
CA LYS A 437 18.02 3.74 -3.72
C LYS A 437 18.32 2.68 -2.64
N LEU A 438 19.03 3.05 -1.57
CA LEU A 438 19.29 2.15 -0.43
C LEU A 438 18.00 1.82 0.32
N GLU A 439 17.12 2.81 0.52
CA GLU A 439 15.81 2.60 1.13
C GLU A 439 14.97 1.59 0.32
N THR A 440 14.97 1.69 -1.02
CA THR A 440 14.30 0.71 -1.89
C THR A 440 14.84 -0.72 -1.68
N LYS A 441 16.17 -0.87 -1.56
CA LYS A 441 16.78 -2.18 -1.27
C LYS A 441 16.40 -2.72 0.10
N ARG A 442 16.25 -1.84 1.11
CA ARG A 442 15.75 -2.21 2.44
C ARG A 442 14.33 -2.77 2.34
N GLU A 443 13.44 -2.06 1.65
CA GLU A 443 12.04 -2.48 1.44
C GLU A 443 11.95 -3.80 0.63
N GLU A 444 12.85 -4.04 -0.32
CA GLU A 444 12.97 -5.32 -1.03
C GLU A 444 13.39 -6.46 -0.09
N ALA A 445 14.39 -6.24 0.76
CA ALA A 445 14.86 -7.22 1.73
C ALA A 445 13.78 -7.54 2.79
N GLU A 446 13.05 -6.53 3.26
CA GLU A 446 11.92 -6.71 4.19
C GLU A 446 10.80 -7.54 3.59
N ARG A 447 10.43 -7.27 2.33
CA ARG A 447 9.44 -8.08 1.61
C ARG A 447 9.90 -9.52 1.44
N ALA A 448 11.15 -9.73 1.03
CA ALA A 448 11.72 -11.06 0.89
C ALA A 448 11.72 -11.83 2.21
N LEU A 449 12.10 -11.19 3.32
CA LEU A 449 12.06 -11.79 4.66
C LEU A 449 10.62 -12.16 5.06
N GLY A 450 9.67 -11.24 4.86
CA GLY A 450 8.26 -11.48 5.13
C GLY A 450 7.73 -12.69 4.35
N TYR A 451 8.07 -12.81 3.06
CA TYR A 451 7.69 -13.98 2.27
C TYR A 451 8.32 -15.27 2.79
N VAL A 452 9.61 -15.29 3.11
CA VAL A 452 10.27 -16.48 3.69
C VAL A 452 9.62 -16.91 5.00
N GLU A 453 9.26 -15.97 5.87
CA GLU A 453 8.58 -16.27 7.13
C GLU A 453 7.17 -16.83 6.93
N LEU A 454 6.42 -16.27 5.98
CA LEU A 454 5.04 -16.67 5.68
C LEU A 454 4.97 -18.04 5.00
N TYR A 455 5.77 -18.27 3.95
CA TYR A 455 5.70 -19.49 3.15
C TYR A 455 6.54 -20.62 3.71
N GLY A 456 7.54 -20.33 4.55
CA GLY A 456 8.36 -21.36 5.19
C GLY A 456 7.55 -22.32 6.07
N ALA A 457 6.47 -21.86 6.71
CA ALA A 457 5.61 -22.73 7.53
C ALA A 457 4.88 -23.80 6.69
N TYR A 458 4.49 -23.45 5.46
CA TYR A 458 3.81 -24.36 4.53
C TYR A 458 4.77 -25.33 3.85
N ALA A 459 6.03 -24.93 3.68
CA ALA A 459 7.08 -25.78 3.11
C ALA A 459 7.65 -26.82 4.09
N GLU A 460 7.36 -26.67 5.39
CA GLU A 460 7.67 -27.66 6.43
C GLU A 460 6.50 -28.62 6.69
N CYS A 461 5.30 -28.34 6.17
CA CYS A 461 4.14 -29.21 6.30
C CYS A 461 4.30 -30.42 5.38
N GLU A 462 4.39 -31.62 5.96
CA GLU A 462 4.52 -32.90 5.24
C GLU A 462 3.22 -33.72 5.34
N ALA A 463 2.07 -33.06 5.49
CA ALA A 463 0.77 -33.69 5.51
C ALA A 463 0.37 -34.16 4.09
N ILE A 464 -0.17 -35.37 3.99
CA ILE A 464 -0.63 -35.98 2.73
C ILE A 464 -2.15 -36.10 2.78
N TYR A 465 -2.86 -35.13 2.20
CA TYR A 465 -4.32 -35.02 2.26
C TYR A 465 -5.00 -36.11 1.43
N GLY A 466 -5.70 -37.03 2.09
CA GLY A 466 -6.51 -38.06 1.43
C GLY A 466 -7.71 -37.45 0.70
N VAL A 467 -8.06 -37.98 -0.47
CA VAL A 467 -9.12 -37.45 -1.34
C VAL A 467 -10.13 -38.53 -1.74
N ASP A 468 -10.31 -39.54 -0.88
CA ASP A 468 -11.13 -40.71 -1.18
C ASP A 468 -12.61 -40.35 -1.41
N ARG A 469 -13.18 -39.44 -0.60
CA ARG A 469 -14.56 -38.95 -0.78
C ARG A 469 -14.69 -38.00 -1.96
N LEU A 470 -13.65 -37.23 -2.29
CA LEU A 470 -13.64 -36.42 -3.52
C LEU A 470 -13.69 -37.31 -4.76
N LEU A 471 -12.85 -38.34 -4.82
CA LEU A 471 -12.81 -39.29 -5.93
C LEU A 471 -14.08 -40.14 -5.99
N GLY A 472 -14.62 -40.57 -4.85
CA GLY A 472 -15.93 -41.23 -4.79
C GLY A 472 -17.04 -40.34 -5.35
N LEU A 473 -17.09 -39.07 -4.94
CA LEU A 473 -18.05 -38.10 -5.49
C LEU A 473 -17.88 -37.90 -7.00
N TRP A 474 -16.65 -37.89 -7.50
CA TRP A 474 -16.35 -37.78 -8.93
C TRP A 474 -16.81 -39.02 -9.72
N ASP A 475 -16.52 -40.21 -9.20
CA ASP A 475 -16.83 -41.48 -9.86
C ASP A 475 -18.35 -41.76 -9.89
N ASP A 476 -19.11 -41.17 -8.96
CA ASP A 476 -20.58 -41.24 -8.93
C ASP A 476 -21.27 -40.31 -9.94
N LEU A 477 -20.55 -39.37 -10.58
CA LEU A 477 -21.12 -38.46 -11.58
C LEU A 477 -21.32 -39.13 -12.94
N ASP A 478 -22.34 -38.66 -13.67
CA ASP A 478 -22.54 -39.03 -15.07
C ASP A 478 -21.50 -38.35 -15.98
N ALA A 479 -21.36 -38.85 -17.20
CA ALA A 479 -20.32 -38.36 -18.13
C ALA A 479 -20.51 -36.88 -18.52
N ASP A 480 -21.76 -36.40 -18.56
CA ASP A 480 -22.07 -35.01 -18.92
C ASP A 480 -21.66 -34.06 -17.79
N ASP A 481 -21.94 -34.42 -16.53
CA ASP A 481 -21.48 -33.69 -15.36
C ASP A 481 -19.97 -33.77 -15.17
N GLN A 482 -19.35 -34.92 -15.44
CA GLN A 482 -17.89 -35.02 -15.40
C GLN A 482 -17.23 -34.06 -16.42
N ALA A 483 -17.79 -33.99 -17.64
CA ALA A 483 -17.32 -33.03 -18.65
C ALA A 483 -17.61 -31.57 -18.24
N ALA A 484 -18.78 -31.31 -17.65
CA ALA A 484 -19.21 -29.97 -17.28
C ALA A 484 -18.56 -29.46 -15.98
N PHE A 485 -18.19 -30.33 -15.04
CA PHE A 485 -17.70 -30.03 -13.69
C PHE A 485 -16.45 -30.85 -13.34
N GLY A 486 -15.40 -30.79 -14.16
CA GLY A 486 -14.14 -31.49 -13.91
C GLY A 486 -13.46 -31.14 -12.58
N PHE A 487 -13.38 -32.08 -11.63
CA PHE A 487 -12.64 -31.93 -10.36
C PHE A 487 -11.77 -33.13 -9.99
N ASP A 488 -11.40 -33.98 -10.95
CA ASP A 488 -10.41 -35.04 -10.75
C ASP A 488 -8.98 -34.46 -10.72
N PRO A 489 -8.24 -34.51 -9.60
CA PRO A 489 -6.87 -33.99 -9.53
C PRO A 489 -5.86 -34.85 -10.31
N ARG A 490 -6.19 -36.09 -10.68
CA ARG A 490 -5.30 -37.01 -11.41
C ARG A 490 -5.03 -36.56 -12.85
N VAL A 491 -5.88 -35.71 -13.41
CA VAL A 491 -5.75 -35.21 -14.80
C VAL A 491 -4.75 -34.06 -14.94
N ILE A 492 -4.24 -33.52 -13.83
CA ILE A 492 -3.32 -32.37 -13.84
C ILE A 492 -1.94 -32.82 -14.33
N ASP A 493 -1.57 -32.39 -15.54
CA ASP A 493 -0.19 -32.41 -15.99
C ASP A 493 0.56 -31.22 -15.39
N TRP A 494 1.39 -31.48 -14.38
CA TRP A 494 2.12 -30.44 -13.67
C TRP A 494 3.08 -29.64 -14.54
N THR A 495 3.72 -30.27 -15.54
CA THR A 495 4.65 -29.57 -16.43
C THR A 495 3.89 -28.58 -17.30
N ARG A 496 2.79 -29.02 -17.91
CA ARG A 496 1.91 -28.16 -18.70
C ARG A 496 1.28 -27.07 -17.85
N TYR A 497 0.70 -27.43 -16.70
CA TYR A 497 0.03 -26.49 -15.80
C TYR A 497 0.99 -25.40 -15.32
N VAL A 498 2.20 -25.74 -14.87
CA VAL A 498 3.15 -24.74 -14.39
C VAL A 498 3.68 -23.86 -15.54
N ARG A 499 4.16 -24.46 -16.63
CA ARG A 499 4.87 -23.72 -17.70
C ARG A 499 3.94 -22.94 -18.63
N GLU A 500 2.80 -23.52 -18.99
CA GLU A 500 1.94 -22.98 -20.04
C GLU A 500 0.74 -22.21 -19.48
N ILE A 501 0.34 -22.47 -18.24
CA ILE A 501 -0.89 -21.91 -17.66
C ILE A 501 -0.57 -20.95 -16.51
N HIS A 502 0.10 -21.44 -15.46
CA HIS A 502 0.30 -20.71 -14.22
C HIS A 502 1.35 -19.59 -14.36
N LEU A 503 2.57 -19.89 -14.81
CA LEU A 503 3.66 -18.91 -14.89
C LEU A 503 3.38 -17.71 -15.83
N PRO A 504 2.81 -17.90 -17.04
CA PRO A 504 2.40 -16.77 -17.87
C PRO A 504 1.40 -15.85 -17.17
N SER A 505 0.47 -16.44 -16.40
CA SER A 505 -0.53 -15.71 -15.63
C SER A 505 0.08 -14.95 -14.46
N VAL A 506 1.08 -15.53 -13.77
CA VAL A 506 1.88 -14.87 -12.73
C VAL A 506 2.62 -13.66 -13.29
N VAL A 507 3.28 -13.79 -14.45
CA VAL A 507 3.99 -12.69 -15.12
C VAL A 507 3.03 -11.56 -15.50
N HIS A 508 1.89 -11.90 -16.10
CA HIS A 508 0.86 -10.95 -16.47
C HIS A 508 0.33 -10.17 -15.26
N HIS A 509 -0.06 -10.88 -14.19
CA HIS A 509 -0.62 -10.27 -12.97
C HIS A 509 0.40 -9.44 -12.20
N ALA A 510 1.66 -9.89 -12.14
CA ALA A 510 2.75 -9.14 -11.53
C ALA A 510 3.15 -7.89 -12.36
N ARG A 511 2.62 -7.75 -13.58
CA ARG A 511 2.96 -6.68 -14.54
C ARG A 511 4.47 -6.58 -14.79
N VAL A 512 5.16 -7.72 -14.77
CA VAL A 512 6.58 -7.81 -15.08
C VAL A 512 6.77 -8.16 -16.55
N ARG A 513 7.94 -7.85 -17.10
CA ARG A 513 8.24 -8.05 -18.53
C ARG A 513 9.23 -9.18 -18.70
N THR A 514 8.91 -10.12 -19.56
CA THR A 514 9.78 -11.21 -20.02
C THR A 514 10.36 -10.97 -21.40
N THR A 515 10.08 -9.81 -22.00
CA THR A 515 10.62 -9.38 -23.27
C THR A 515 11.40 -8.07 -23.08
N PRO A 516 12.48 -7.85 -23.84
CA PRO A 516 13.12 -6.54 -23.90
C PRO A 516 12.07 -5.50 -24.26
N GLY A 517 11.88 -4.49 -23.42
CA GLY A 517 10.99 -3.39 -23.76
C GLY A 517 11.51 -2.68 -25.00
N GLY A 518 10.69 -2.58 -26.05
CA GLY A 518 10.90 -1.58 -27.10
C GLY A 518 10.92 -0.18 -26.49
N ARG A 519 11.75 0.70 -27.05
CA ARG A 519 11.96 2.10 -26.60
C ARG A 519 10.71 3.01 -26.69
N ASP A 520 9.52 2.46 -26.94
CA ASP A 520 8.30 3.24 -27.28
C ASP A 520 7.46 3.68 -26.08
N ALA A 521 7.75 3.17 -24.87
CA ALA A 521 7.11 3.72 -23.67
C ALA A 521 7.86 4.99 -23.24
N GLU A 522 7.23 6.15 -23.51
CA GLU A 522 7.68 7.46 -23.04
C GLU A 522 8.11 7.38 -21.56
N PRO A 523 9.34 7.84 -21.20
CA PRO A 523 9.84 7.76 -19.83
C PRO A 523 8.84 8.37 -18.85
N ARG A 524 8.68 7.76 -17.68
CA ARG A 524 7.73 8.22 -16.65
C ARG A 524 7.84 9.72 -16.36
N GLU A 525 9.07 10.22 -16.28
CA GLU A 525 9.36 11.64 -16.03
C GLU A 525 8.80 12.54 -17.13
N VAL A 526 8.89 12.12 -18.40
CA VAL A 526 8.34 12.87 -19.54
C VAL A 526 6.81 12.88 -19.48
N ARG A 527 6.20 11.72 -19.20
CA ARG A 527 4.73 11.61 -19.04
C ARG A 527 4.22 12.48 -17.89
N LEU A 528 4.87 12.44 -16.73
CA LEU A 528 4.51 13.26 -15.57
C LEU A 528 4.70 14.75 -15.86
N ARG A 529 5.80 15.14 -16.51
CA ARG A 529 6.03 16.53 -16.93
C ARG A 529 4.94 17.03 -17.87
N ARG A 530 4.48 16.19 -18.81
CA ARG A 530 3.36 16.52 -19.70
C ARG A 530 2.06 16.75 -18.93
N GLN A 531 1.78 15.96 -17.90
CA GLN A 531 0.59 16.14 -17.06
C GLN A 531 0.66 17.44 -16.24
N VAL A 532 1.84 17.73 -15.68
CA VAL A 532 2.12 18.98 -14.95
C VAL A 532 1.93 20.21 -15.86
N LEU A 533 2.33 20.11 -17.13
CA LEU A 533 2.23 21.18 -18.13
C LEU A 533 1.01 21.03 -19.05
N ALA A 534 -0.02 20.32 -18.61
CA ALA A 534 -1.22 20.15 -19.41
C ALA A 534 -2.06 21.44 -19.38
N PRO A 535 -2.58 21.95 -20.52
CA PRO A 535 -3.30 23.24 -20.57
C PRO A 535 -4.52 23.35 -19.65
N GLU A 536 -5.04 22.22 -19.16
CA GLU A 536 -6.20 22.18 -18.27
C GLU A 536 -5.83 22.48 -16.81
N ARG A 537 -4.54 22.58 -16.45
CA ARG A 537 -4.18 22.98 -15.08
C ARG A 537 -4.60 24.42 -14.85
N GLN A 538 -5.05 24.72 -13.64
CA GLN A 538 -5.58 26.04 -13.30
C GLN A 538 -4.54 26.94 -12.63
N LEU A 539 -3.63 26.34 -11.85
CA LEU A 539 -2.71 27.03 -10.95
C LEU A 539 -1.36 26.34 -10.88
N ALA A 540 -0.28 27.11 -10.78
CA ALA A 540 1.06 26.65 -10.44
C ALA A 540 1.65 27.48 -9.30
N ALA A 541 1.76 26.86 -8.13
CA ALA A 541 2.37 27.42 -6.93
C ALA A 541 3.86 27.05 -6.86
N PHE A 542 4.71 28.01 -6.52
CA PHE A 542 6.15 27.83 -6.41
C PHE A 542 6.63 28.23 -5.03
N ASP A 543 7.49 27.41 -4.44
CA ASP A 543 8.44 27.84 -3.43
C ASP A 543 9.59 28.65 -4.07
N LEU A 544 10.31 29.43 -3.26
CA LEU A 544 11.47 30.22 -3.70
C LEU A 544 12.80 29.50 -3.49
N GLU A 545 13.10 29.13 -2.24
CA GLU A 545 14.42 28.67 -1.81
C GLU A 545 14.74 27.25 -2.29
N ASN A 546 15.78 27.11 -3.10
CA ASN A 546 16.22 25.88 -3.78
C ASN A 546 15.23 25.30 -4.80
N THR A 547 14.05 25.90 -4.92
CA THR A 547 13.10 25.66 -6.00
C THR A 547 13.35 26.59 -7.19
N LEU A 548 13.33 27.92 -6.99
CA LEU A 548 13.61 28.92 -8.04
C LEU A 548 15.04 29.45 -7.97
N ILE A 549 15.61 29.57 -6.77
CA ILE A 549 16.95 30.11 -6.54
C ILE A 549 17.76 29.21 -5.61
N ALA A 550 19.03 28.99 -5.87
CA ALA A 550 19.93 28.24 -4.98
C ALA A 550 20.42 29.09 -3.79
N SER A 551 19.48 29.55 -2.97
CA SER A 551 19.71 30.45 -1.85
C SER A 551 18.84 30.09 -0.63
N ASN A 552 19.02 30.83 0.45
CA ASN A 552 18.19 30.78 1.64
C ASN A 552 18.01 32.19 2.23
N VAL A 553 17.07 32.32 3.18
CA VAL A 553 16.77 33.59 3.86
C VAL A 553 17.98 34.21 4.57
N VAL A 554 18.90 33.37 5.06
CA VAL A 554 20.15 33.83 5.71
C VAL A 554 21.06 34.54 4.73
N ALA A 555 21.13 34.07 3.48
CA ALA A 555 21.93 34.70 2.45
C ALA A 555 21.38 36.07 2.04
N SER A 556 20.05 36.20 1.92
CA SER A 556 19.41 37.49 1.64
C SER A 556 19.65 38.49 2.76
N TYR A 557 19.50 38.06 4.02
CA TYR A 557 19.83 38.89 5.19
C TYR A 557 21.30 39.29 5.21
N ALA A 558 22.22 38.34 5.03
CA ALA A 558 23.66 38.62 5.05
C ALA A 558 24.08 39.62 3.96
N TRP A 559 23.46 39.53 2.78
CA TRP A 559 23.70 40.47 1.69
C TRP A 559 23.29 41.89 2.09
N ILE A 560 22.07 42.05 2.61
CA ILE A 560 21.51 43.35 3.04
C ILE A 560 22.32 43.90 4.23
N ALA A 561 22.52 43.08 5.27
CA ALA A 561 23.23 43.44 6.50
C ALA A 561 24.66 43.94 6.23
N THR A 562 25.35 43.37 5.24
CA THR A 562 26.74 43.71 4.93
C THR A 562 26.89 44.84 3.91
N ARG A 563 25.84 45.17 3.14
CA ARG A 563 25.86 46.13 2.04
C ARG A 563 26.49 47.47 2.42
N ARG A 564 26.17 47.98 3.62
CA ARG A 564 26.61 49.28 4.14
C ARG A 564 27.62 49.20 5.29
N LEU A 565 28.12 48.00 5.62
CA LEU A 565 29.16 47.82 6.64
C LEU A 565 30.58 48.13 6.11
N PRO A 566 31.45 48.77 6.93
CA PRO A 566 32.89 48.85 6.67
C PRO A 566 33.54 47.47 6.56
N THR A 567 34.67 47.38 5.85
CA THR A 567 35.38 46.11 5.58
C THR A 567 35.74 45.33 6.86
N THR A 568 36.15 46.03 7.92
CA THR A 568 36.49 45.42 9.22
C THR A 568 35.29 44.80 9.93
N ASP A 569 34.12 45.43 9.83
CA ASP A 569 32.89 44.93 10.46
C ASP A 569 32.25 43.79 9.66
N ARG A 570 32.49 43.74 8.33
CA ARG A 570 32.10 42.59 7.49
C ARG A 570 32.79 41.30 7.93
N LEU A 571 34.09 41.36 8.25
CA LEU A 571 34.83 40.19 8.74
C LEU A 571 34.27 39.70 10.07
N ARG A 572 33.95 40.63 10.99
CA ARG A 572 33.30 40.31 12.26
C ARG A 572 31.92 39.66 12.05
N PHE A 573 31.11 40.23 11.16
CA PHE A 573 29.79 39.69 10.80
C PHE A 573 29.86 38.27 10.27
N VAL A 574 30.80 37.99 9.35
CA VAL A 574 31.00 36.64 8.79
C VAL A 574 31.40 35.66 9.88
N ALA A 575 32.36 36.02 10.76
CA ALA A 575 32.79 35.15 11.85
C ALA A 575 31.65 34.83 12.84
N GLN A 576 30.84 35.83 13.20
CA GLN A 576 29.67 35.64 14.06
C GLN A 576 28.60 34.77 13.40
N THR A 577 28.33 35.00 12.11
CA THR A 577 27.38 34.22 11.32
C THR A 577 27.79 32.75 11.25
N LEU A 578 29.07 32.47 10.97
CA LEU A 578 29.59 31.10 10.94
C LEU A 578 29.49 30.41 12.30
N ARG A 579 29.71 31.14 13.40
CA ARG A 579 29.56 30.61 14.77
C ARG A 579 28.11 30.30 15.14
N ALA A 580 27.16 31.11 14.67
CA ALA A 580 25.73 30.95 14.96
C ALA A 580 25.00 29.98 14.01
N ALA A 581 25.55 29.75 12.80
CA ALA A 581 24.92 28.95 11.75
C ALA A 581 24.50 27.52 12.18
N PRO A 582 25.28 26.76 12.98
CA PRO A 582 24.84 25.44 13.44
C PRO A 582 23.58 25.51 14.33
N GLY A 583 23.48 26.53 15.18
CA GLY A 583 22.29 26.75 16.01
C GLY A 583 21.07 27.12 15.18
N TRP A 584 21.23 27.95 14.15
CA TRP A 584 20.16 28.29 13.23
C TRP A 584 19.66 27.08 12.44
N LEU A 585 20.57 26.24 11.94
CA LEU A 585 20.21 24.99 11.25
C LEU A 585 19.47 24.01 12.16
N ALA A 586 19.82 23.96 13.45
CA ALA A 586 19.13 23.12 14.42
C ALA A 586 17.70 23.61 14.69
N GLU A 587 17.51 24.92 14.87
CA GLU A 587 16.18 25.50 15.09
C GLU A 587 15.30 25.39 13.84
N ASP A 588 15.87 25.63 12.66
CA ASP A 588 15.19 25.51 11.36
C ASP A 588 14.63 24.10 11.11
N ARG A 589 15.41 23.07 11.47
CA ARG A 589 14.97 21.67 11.41
C ARG A 589 13.89 21.32 12.44
N LYS A 590 13.79 22.11 13.51
CA LYS A 590 12.84 21.87 14.60
C LYS A 590 11.50 22.52 14.27
N ASP A 591 11.52 23.82 13.96
CA ASP A 591 10.35 24.61 13.58
C ASP A 591 10.80 25.81 12.71
N ARG A 592 10.40 25.77 11.43
CA ARG A 592 10.74 26.81 10.45
C ARG A 592 10.09 28.16 10.80
N SER A 593 8.87 28.16 11.32
CA SER A 593 8.12 29.38 11.65
C SER A 593 8.79 30.12 12.80
N ASP A 594 9.15 29.40 13.87
CA ASP A 594 9.84 29.97 15.03
C ASP A 594 11.25 30.44 14.65
N PHE A 595 11.95 29.69 13.80
CA PHE A 595 13.22 30.13 13.23
C PHE A 595 13.07 31.48 12.51
N LEU A 596 12.09 31.63 11.61
CA LEU A 596 11.88 32.90 10.90
C LEU A 596 11.50 34.06 11.84
N ARG A 597 10.64 33.82 12.84
CA ARG A 597 10.29 34.81 13.86
C ARG A 597 11.52 35.29 14.62
N PHE A 598 12.36 34.37 15.09
CA PHE A 598 13.61 34.70 15.76
C PHE A 598 14.62 35.37 14.81
N PHE A 599 14.71 34.88 13.58
CA PHE A 599 15.69 35.34 12.61
C PHE A 599 15.41 36.78 12.17
N TYR A 600 14.16 37.08 11.82
CA TYR A 600 13.73 38.38 11.30
C TYR A 600 13.63 39.49 12.35
N ARG A 601 13.65 39.18 13.66
CA ARG A 601 13.86 40.18 14.72
C ARG A 601 15.12 41.04 14.52
N ARG A 602 16.09 40.56 13.73
CA ARG A 602 17.30 41.32 13.37
C ARG A 602 17.03 42.57 12.52
N TYR A 603 15.84 42.71 11.95
CA TYR A 603 15.41 43.92 11.25
C TYR A 603 14.80 44.98 12.18
N GLU A 604 14.70 44.72 13.50
CA GLU A 604 14.21 45.71 14.48
C GLU A 604 14.98 47.04 14.37
N GLY A 605 14.24 48.12 14.14
CA GLY A 605 14.76 49.48 14.00
C GLY A 605 15.35 49.82 12.62
N ALA A 606 15.40 48.87 11.68
CA ALA A 606 15.95 49.12 10.34
C ALA A 606 15.07 50.14 9.56
N PRO A 607 15.66 51.15 8.89
CA PRO A 607 14.91 52.12 8.09
C PRO A 607 14.30 51.47 6.84
N ILE A 608 13.01 51.71 6.58
CA ILE A 608 12.28 51.03 5.49
C ILE A 608 12.82 51.47 4.12
N ASP A 609 12.91 52.77 3.86
CA ASP A 609 13.39 53.32 2.58
C ASP A 609 14.79 52.79 2.20
N GLN A 610 15.65 52.60 3.20
CA GLN A 610 17.01 52.10 3.00
C GLN A 610 17.01 50.61 2.62
N ILE A 611 16.15 49.81 3.25
CA ILE A 611 16.00 48.38 2.95
C ILE A 611 15.43 48.19 1.55
N GLU A 612 14.41 48.97 1.17
CA GLU A 612 13.80 48.90 -0.16
C GLU A 612 14.80 49.28 -1.26
N GLU A 613 15.59 50.33 -1.04
CA GLU A 613 16.67 50.73 -1.96
C GLU A 613 17.72 49.62 -2.12
N ASP A 614 18.19 49.05 -1.00
CA ASP A 614 19.20 47.99 -1.02
C ASP A 614 18.64 46.69 -1.65
N ALA A 615 17.38 46.36 -1.39
CA ALA A 615 16.72 45.16 -1.92
C ALA A 615 16.54 45.20 -3.44
N ALA A 616 16.28 46.37 -4.03
CA ALA A 616 16.20 46.54 -5.48
C ALA A 616 17.54 46.16 -6.18
N GLU A 617 18.67 46.52 -5.59
CA GLU A 617 20.00 46.16 -6.09
C GLU A 617 20.36 44.67 -5.85
N MET A 618 19.77 44.03 -4.83
CA MET A 618 20.00 42.61 -4.51
C MET A 618 19.53 41.67 -5.64
N LEU A 619 18.55 42.08 -6.45
CA LEU A 619 18.03 41.28 -7.56
C LEU A 619 19.16 40.83 -8.50
N SER A 620 19.98 41.77 -8.98
CA SER A 620 21.04 41.45 -9.95
C SER A 620 22.19 40.67 -9.33
N ASP A 621 22.52 40.96 -8.07
CA ASP A 621 23.73 40.44 -7.43
C ASP A 621 23.55 39.08 -6.77
N LEU A 622 22.37 38.80 -6.23
CA LEU A 622 22.08 37.58 -5.47
C LEU A 622 21.02 36.72 -6.13
N ILE A 623 19.87 37.29 -6.48
CA ILE A 623 18.71 36.51 -6.94
C ILE A 623 18.98 35.96 -8.35
N LEU A 624 19.39 36.80 -9.30
CA LEU A 624 19.69 36.37 -10.67
C LEU A 624 20.90 35.43 -10.74
N THR A 625 21.97 35.73 -9.99
CA THR A 625 23.19 34.90 -9.97
C THR A 625 22.97 33.52 -9.37
N LYS A 626 22.03 33.39 -8.42
CA LYS A 626 21.65 32.12 -7.81
C LYS A 626 20.42 31.48 -8.43
N SER A 627 19.73 32.15 -9.36
CA SER A 627 18.55 31.60 -10.01
C SER A 627 18.86 30.32 -10.77
N PHE A 628 17.85 29.45 -10.83
CA PHE A 628 17.85 28.31 -11.73
C PHE A 628 17.15 28.70 -13.02
N PRO A 629 17.87 28.83 -14.17
CA PRO A 629 17.24 29.23 -15.42
C PRO A 629 16.11 28.31 -15.86
N ALA A 630 16.20 27.01 -15.55
CA ALA A 630 15.15 26.04 -15.83
C ALA A 630 13.87 26.30 -15.00
N ALA A 631 14.02 26.73 -13.74
CA ALA A 631 12.88 27.04 -12.88
C ALA A 631 12.15 28.30 -13.37
N ILE A 632 12.89 29.34 -13.76
CA ILE A 632 12.30 30.57 -14.34
C ILE A 632 11.59 30.27 -15.66
N ARG A 633 12.16 29.41 -16.51
CA ARG A 633 11.48 28.93 -17.72
C ARG A 633 10.20 28.19 -17.37
N ARG A 634 10.20 27.35 -16.34
CA ARG A 634 9.02 26.62 -15.91
C ARG A 634 7.87 27.54 -15.51
N VAL A 635 8.15 28.60 -14.75
CA VAL A 635 7.14 29.61 -14.40
C VAL A 635 6.54 30.22 -15.68
N ARG A 636 7.39 30.58 -16.65
CA ARG A 636 6.94 31.15 -17.93
C ARG A 636 6.14 30.17 -18.79
N GLU A 637 6.50 28.89 -18.78
CA GLU A 637 5.75 27.82 -19.46
C GLU A 637 4.33 27.73 -18.91
N HIS A 638 4.17 27.73 -17.59
CA HIS A 638 2.86 27.77 -16.95
C HIS A 638 2.03 28.99 -17.34
N ARG A 639 2.64 30.18 -17.32
CA ARG A 639 1.96 31.42 -17.76
C ARG A 639 1.55 31.37 -19.22
N ALA A 640 2.40 30.84 -20.10
CA ALA A 640 2.11 30.71 -21.52
C ALA A 640 0.95 29.75 -21.80
N LEU A 641 0.73 28.78 -20.92
CA LEU A 641 -0.40 27.85 -20.96
C LEU A 641 -1.68 28.42 -20.30
N GLY A 642 -1.61 29.63 -19.75
CA GLY A 642 -2.74 30.29 -19.08
C GLY A 642 -2.95 29.87 -17.62
N HIS A 643 -2.03 29.10 -17.04
CA HIS A 643 -2.11 28.72 -15.63
C HIS A 643 -1.74 29.94 -14.80
N ARG A 644 -2.50 30.20 -13.74
CA ARG A 644 -2.16 31.27 -12.81
C ARG A 644 -0.88 30.90 -12.05
N THR A 645 0.06 31.83 -11.91
CA THR A 645 1.33 31.55 -11.22
C THR A 645 1.43 32.30 -9.89
N VAL A 646 1.67 31.55 -8.82
CA VAL A 646 1.75 32.09 -7.45
C VAL A 646 3.09 31.73 -6.82
N LEU A 647 3.75 32.69 -6.19
CA LEU A 647 4.91 32.44 -5.34
C LEU A 647 4.48 32.41 -3.88
N ILE A 648 4.73 31.32 -3.18
CA ILE A 648 4.46 31.19 -1.74
C ILE A 648 5.80 30.97 -1.04
N THR A 649 6.22 31.91 -0.20
CA THR A 649 7.57 31.89 0.38
C THR A 649 7.62 32.44 1.80
N GLY A 650 8.59 31.92 2.57
CA GLY A 650 8.91 32.46 3.90
C GLY A 650 9.81 33.70 3.82
N ALA A 651 10.32 34.05 2.64
CA ALA A 651 11.11 35.27 2.43
C ALA A 651 10.26 36.54 2.64
N LEU A 652 10.93 37.64 2.96
CA LEU A 652 10.29 38.93 3.19
C LEU A 652 9.81 39.57 1.87
N ASP A 653 8.67 40.25 1.92
CA ASP A 653 8.06 41.00 0.82
C ASP A 653 9.06 41.80 -0.04
N PHE A 654 9.91 42.61 0.57
CA PHE A 654 10.90 43.42 -0.15
C PHE A 654 12.00 42.60 -0.84
N VAL A 655 12.28 41.38 -0.37
CA VAL A 655 13.25 40.46 -1.01
C VAL A 655 12.69 39.92 -2.33
N VAL A 656 11.38 39.70 -2.38
CA VAL A 656 10.70 39.01 -3.48
C VAL A 656 9.94 39.95 -4.41
N ALA A 657 9.72 41.20 -4.02
CA ALA A 657 9.10 42.23 -4.87
C ALA A 657 9.71 42.31 -6.29
N PRO A 658 11.05 42.18 -6.48
CA PRO A 658 11.62 42.15 -7.83
C PRO A 658 11.20 40.97 -8.73
N LEU A 659 10.63 39.91 -8.15
CA LEU A 659 10.12 38.74 -8.87
C LEU A 659 8.65 38.89 -9.30
N ALA A 660 7.96 39.96 -8.89
CA ALA A 660 6.56 40.21 -9.23
C ALA A 660 6.24 40.05 -10.73
N PRO A 661 7.10 40.47 -11.70
CA PRO A 661 6.79 40.26 -13.12
C PRO A 661 6.70 38.79 -13.58
N LEU A 662 7.09 37.82 -12.74
CA LEU A 662 7.00 36.39 -13.05
C LEU A 662 5.74 35.73 -12.46
N PHE A 663 5.03 36.40 -11.56
CA PHE A 663 3.91 35.82 -10.82
C PHE A 663 2.68 36.73 -10.94
N ASP A 664 1.51 36.12 -10.95
CA ASP A 664 0.26 36.89 -10.83
C ASP A 664 0.11 37.40 -9.39
N ASP A 665 0.51 36.57 -8.42
CA ASP A 665 0.43 36.90 -6.99
C ASP A 665 1.63 36.35 -6.20
N ILE A 666 2.01 37.05 -5.12
CA ILE A 666 3.09 36.64 -4.21
C ILE A 666 2.59 36.66 -2.78
N VAL A 667 2.61 35.49 -2.13
CA VAL A 667 2.38 35.32 -0.70
C VAL A 667 3.73 35.21 0.00
N SER A 668 4.06 36.20 0.84
CA SER A 668 5.38 36.35 1.46
C SER A 668 5.27 36.79 2.92
N ALA A 669 6.34 36.62 3.69
CA ALA A 669 6.40 37.09 5.06
C ALA A 669 6.49 38.63 5.10
N GLN A 670 5.81 39.27 6.06
CA GLN A 670 5.81 40.72 6.20
C GLN A 670 6.15 41.14 7.62
N LEU A 671 6.99 42.17 7.76
CA LEU A 671 7.34 42.77 9.04
C LEU A 671 6.39 43.90 9.42
N ASP A 672 6.08 44.00 10.71
CA ASP A 672 5.33 45.12 11.27
C ASP A 672 6.17 46.41 11.22
N ARG A 673 5.48 47.52 10.98
CA ARG A 673 6.06 48.83 10.66
C ARG A 673 5.66 49.85 11.72
N SER A 674 6.58 50.73 12.09
CA SER A 674 6.35 51.87 12.99
C SER A 674 7.00 53.12 12.39
N GLY A 675 6.18 53.96 11.74
CA GLY A 675 6.70 55.05 10.91
C GLY A 675 7.60 54.51 9.79
N ASN A 676 8.80 55.08 9.61
CA ASN A 676 9.79 54.66 8.62
C ASN A 676 10.75 53.57 9.13
N ARG A 677 10.33 52.73 10.08
CA ARG A 677 11.18 51.67 10.67
C ARG A 677 10.42 50.36 10.86
N TYR A 678 11.11 49.25 10.75
CA TYR A 678 10.58 47.94 11.10
C TYR A 678 10.58 47.72 12.62
N LYS A 679 9.53 47.10 13.16
CA LYS A 679 9.48 46.67 14.58
C LYS A 679 10.22 45.35 14.83
N GLY A 680 10.53 44.59 13.78
CA GLY A 680 11.19 43.28 13.87
C GLY A 680 10.25 42.12 14.17
N GLU A 681 8.97 42.39 14.40
CA GLU A 681 7.91 41.38 14.53
C GLU A 681 7.25 41.13 13.17
N LEU A 682 6.80 39.90 12.92
CA LEU A 682 6.01 39.58 11.72
C LEU A 682 4.55 39.98 11.93
N LEU A 683 3.90 40.54 10.91
CA LEU A 683 2.48 40.91 10.93
C LEU A 683 1.59 39.68 11.11
N GLU A 684 1.93 38.60 10.40
CA GLU A 684 1.16 37.36 10.38
C GLU A 684 2.08 36.15 10.60
N VAL A 685 1.49 34.95 10.61
CA VAL A 685 2.27 33.71 10.58
C VAL A 685 3.00 33.65 9.23
N PRO A 686 4.34 33.47 9.21
CA PRO A 686 5.06 33.41 7.93
C PRO A 686 4.56 32.23 7.09
N PRO A 687 4.58 32.32 5.74
CA PRO A 687 4.17 31.23 4.85
C PRO A 687 5.22 30.10 4.87
N THR A 688 5.09 29.18 5.82
CA THR A 688 5.97 28.03 6.04
C THR A 688 5.17 26.84 6.54
N GLY A 689 5.45 25.64 6.04
CA GLY A 689 4.69 24.49 6.52
C GLY A 689 3.23 24.56 6.13
N GLU A 690 2.37 24.34 7.12
CA GLU A 690 0.92 24.31 6.97
C GLU A 690 0.33 25.64 6.55
N SER A 691 0.93 26.77 6.93
CA SER A 691 0.44 28.08 6.48
C SER A 691 0.61 28.28 4.98
N ARG A 692 1.54 27.57 4.31
CA ARG A 692 1.60 27.56 2.83
C ARG A 692 0.45 26.80 2.21
N ALA A 693 0.11 25.64 2.78
CA ALA A 693 -1.05 24.88 2.34
C ALA A 693 -2.34 25.68 2.56
N GLN A 694 -2.48 26.34 3.72
CA GLN A 694 -3.62 27.21 4.01
C GLN A 694 -3.69 28.39 3.03
N ALA A 695 -2.57 29.09 2.81
CA ALA A 695 -2.53 30.18 1.83
C ALA A 695 -2.92 29.71 0.42
N LEU A 696 -2.54 28.49 0.04
CA LEU A 696 -2.93 27.89 -1.24
C LEU A 696 -4.43 27.52 -1.28
N PHE A 697 -5.01 27.04 -0.17
CA PHE A 697 -6.45 26.81 -0.04
C PHE A 697 -7.24 28.11 -0.15
N ASP A 698 -6.85 29.13 0.58
CA ASP A 698 -7.52 30.43 0.60
C ASP A 698 -7.46 31.07 -0.79
N TYR A 699 -6.27 31.06 -1.40
CA TYR A 699 -6.08 31.55 -2.77
C TYR A 699 -6.94 30.77 -3.78
N ALA A 700 -7.04 29.45 -3.65
CA ALA A 700 -7.86 28.65 -4.54
C ALA A 700 -9.36 28.94 -4.36
N ALA A 701 -9.82 29.12 -3.13
CA ALA A 701 -11.21 29.49 -2.83
C ALA A 701 -11.57 30.87 -3.39
N ASP A 702 -10.69 31.86 -3.22
CA ASP A 702 -10.89 33.24 -3.70
C ASP A 702 -10.92 33.34 -5.23
N HIS A 703 -10.44 32.31 -5.92
CA HIS A 703 -10.29 32.31 -7.37
C HIS A 703 -11.02 31.16 -8.07
N ASP A 704 -11.88 30.42 -7.35
CA ASP A 704 -12.65 29.29 -7.86
C ASP A 704 -11.78 28.22 -8.55
N ILE A 705 -10.64 27.90 -7.92
CA ILE A 705 -9.65 26.94 -8.41
C ILE A 705 -9.84 25.59 -7.72
N ASP A 706 -9.90 24.53 -8.52
CA ASP A 706 -9.83 23.16 -8.03
C ASP A 706 -8.37 22.75 -7.80
N LEU A 707 -7.98 22.54 -6.54
CA LEU A 707 -6.63 22.11 -6.19
C LEU A 707 -6.25 20.75 -6.82
N ARG A 708 -7.21 19.91 -7.21
CA ARG A 708 -6.95 18.68 -7.97
C ARG A 708 -6.37 18.97 -9.36
N GLU A 709 -6.60 20.16 -9.91
CA GLU A 709 -6.04 20.64 -11.17
C GLU A 709 -4.89 21.66 -10.95
N ALA A 710 -4.39 21.80 -9.72
CA ALA A 710 -3.26 22.65 -9.37
C ALA A 710 -1.93 21.89 -9.34
N VAL A 711 -0.84 22.65 -9.49
CA VAL A 711 0.55 22.18 -9.45
C VAL A 711 1.29 22.90 -8.33
N ALA A 712 2.14 22.20 -7.57
CA ALA A 712 3.00 22.81 -6.57
C ALA A 712 4.45 22.34 -6.70
N TYR A 713 5.41 23.27 -6.61
CA TYR A 713 6.84 23.03 -6.72
C TYR A 713 7.55 23.37 -5.40
N ALA A 714 8.30 22.42 -4.83
CA ALA A 714 9.07 22.64 -3.60
C ALA A 714 10.28 21.68 -3.43
N ASP A 715 11.25 22.06 -2.60
CA ASP A 715 12.48 21.28 -2.33
C ASP A 715 12.49 20.53 -0.98
N SER A 716 11.62 20.92 -0.05
CA SER A 716 11.71 20.52 1.36
C SER A 716 10.47 19.76 1.84
N THR A 717 10.66 18.86 2.82
CA THR A 717 9.57 18.25 3.58
C THR A 717 8.79 19.25 4.44
N SER A 718 9.33 20.44 4.68
CA SER A 718 8.55 21.53 5.26
C SER A 718 7.38 21.93 4.36
N ASP A 719 7.48 21.74 3.04
CA ASP A 719 6.41 22.04 2.09
C ASP A 719 5.49 20.86 1.81
N LEU A 720 5.65 19.76 2.54
CA LEU A 720 4.84 18.56 2.35
C LEU A 720 3.33 18.82 2.43
N PRO A 721 2.81 19.65 3.36
CA PRO A 721 1.40 20.04 3.36
C PRO A 721 0.95 20.66 2.04
N MET A 722 1.76 21.56 1.45
CA MET A 722 1.43 22.21 0.18
C MET A 722 1.47 21.23 -1.00
N LEU A 723 2.41 20.29 -0.98
CA LEU A 723 2.52 19.26 -2.01
C LEU A 723 1.39 18.21 -1.93
N GLU A 724 0.87 17.92 -0.74
CA GLU A 724 -0.19 16.91 -0.57
C GLU A 724 -1.59 17.38 -0.95
N VAL A 725 -1.83 18.70 -0.96
CA VAL A 725 -3.16 19.25 -1.27
C VAL A 725 -3.42 19.42 -2.76
N VAL A 726 -2.37 19.45 -3.59
CA VAL A 726 -2.49 19.60 -5.05
C VAL A 726 -2.57 18.26 -5.77
N GLY A 727 -3.20 18.24 -6.94
CA GLY A 727 -3.22 17.05 -7.81
C GLY A 727 -1.87 16.71 -8.43
N PHE A 728 -0.99 17.71 -8.63
CA PHE A 728 0.26 17.56 -9.38
C PHE A 728 1.47 18.12 -8.61
N PRO A 729 1.93 17.42 -7.56
CA PRO A 729 3.13 17.82 -6.82
C PRO A 729 4.42 17.54 -7.60
N VAL A 730 5.36 18.49 -7.50
CA VAL A 730 6.69 18.41 -8.11
C VAL A 730 7.78 18.69 -7.08
N ALA A 731 8.63 17.71 -6.85
CA ALA A 731 9.79 17.84 -5.97
C ALA A 731 10.98 18.39 -6.77
N VAL A 732 11.45 19.59 -6.45
CA VAL A 732 12.52 20.28 -7.18
C VAL A 732 13.79 20.30 -6.36
N ASN A 733 14.90 19.80 -6.91
CA ASN A 733 16.18 19.68 -6.21
C ASN A 733 16.03 19.11 -4.78
N PRO A 734 15.21 18.06 -4.56
CA PRO A 734 14.69 17.75 -3.24
C PRO A 734 15.79 17.38 -2.25
N GLU A 735 15.55 17.68 -0.98
CA GLU A 735 16.30 17.07 0.11
C GLU A 735 16.04 15.56 0.19
N THR A 736 16.93 14.83 0.86
CA THR A 736 16.89 13.36 0.97
C THR A 736 15.52 12.81 1.34
N ARG A 737 14.85 13.41 2.32
CA ARG A 737 13.53 12.96 2.79
C ARG A 737 12.43 13.21 1.76
N LEU A 738 12.40 14.40 1.15
CA LEU A 738 11.40 14.70 0.12
C LEU A 738 11.63 13.82 -1.13
N ALA A 739 12.88 13.53 -1.48
CA ALA A 739 13.20 12.63 -2.60
C ALA A 739 12.67 11.20 -2.36
N ALA A 740 12.82 10.67 -1.15
CA ALA A 740 12.25 9.38 -0.74
C ALA A 740 10.71 9.39 -0.82
N LEU A 741 10.07 10.41 -0.24
CA LEU A 741 8.60 10.57 -0.27
C LEU A 741 8.08 10.71 -1.70
N ALA A 742 8.73 11.53 -2.53
CA ALA A 742 8.36 11.73 -3.92
C ALA A 742 8.43 10.42 -4.73
N ARG A 743 9.47 9.59 -4.54
CA ARG A 743 9.54 8.27 -5.18
C ARG A 743 8.43 7.34 -4.72
N LYS A 744 8.20 7.28 -3.40
CA LYS A 744 7.17 6.43 -2.79
C LYS A 744 5.76 6.78 -3.25
N ARG A 745 5.47 8.08 -3.35
CA ARG A 745 4.18 8.61 -3.82
C ARG A 745 4.10 8.74 -5.33
N GLY A 746 5.22 8.56 -6.01
CA GLY A 746 5.29 8.56 -7.44
C GLY A 746 5.22 9.94 -8.11
N TRP A 747 5.62 10.98 -7.39
CA TRP A 747 5.65 12.37 -7.82
C TRP A 747 6.75 12.63 -8.85
N LEU A 748 6.60 13.72 -9.62
CA LEU A 748 7.66 14.19 -10.52
C LEU A 748 8.81 14.75 -9.68
N VAL A 749 10.04 14.33 -9.99
CA VAL A 749 11.25 14.92 -9.42
C VAL A 749 11.99 15.65 -10.53
N GLU A 750 12.39 16.90 -10.28
CA GLU A 750 13.18 17.68 -11.21
C GLU A 750 14.46 18.22 -10.58
N HIS A 751 15.51 18.27 -11.39
CA HIS A 751 16.80 18.82 -10.99
C HIS A 751 17.12 20.03 -11.85
N PHE A 752 17.13 21.20 -11.23
CA PHE A 752 17.45 22.44 -11.90
C PHE A 752 18.87 22.89 -11.53
N ALA A 753 19.71 23.09 -12.54
CA ALA A 753 21.08 23.54 -12.37
C ALA A 753 21.22 25.06 -12.49
N LYS A 754 22.22 25.63 -11.81
CA LYS A 754 22.63 27.03 -11.99
C LYS A 754 23.16 27.26 -13.41
N ALA A 755 23.08 28.50 -13.88
CA ALA A 755 23.72 28.91 -15.12
C ALA A 755 25.25 28.71 -15.03
N LYS A 756 25.85 28.10 -16.06
CA LYS A 756 27.31 28.02 -16.19
C LYS A 756 27.89 29.42 -16.42
N GLY A 757 28.95 29.78 -15.70
CA GLY A 757 29.66 31.06 -15.88
C GLY A 757 29.21 32.21 -14.97
N ALA A 758 28.19 32.03 -14.12
CA ALA A 758 27.83 33.03 -13.12
C ALA A 758 28.89 33.09 -11.99
N PRO A 759 29.19 34.28 -11.43
CA PRO A 759 30.17 34.42 -10.35
C PRO A 759 29.72 33.63 -9.11
N ASN A 760 30.47 32.59 -8.74
CA ASN A 760 30.15 31.72 -7.62
C ASN A 760 30.74 32.26 -6.31
N ARG A 761 30.18 33.37 -5.80
CA ARG A 761 30.59 33.92 -4.50
C ARG A 761 30.07 32.99 -3.39
N THR A 762 31.00 32.33 -2.71
CA THR A 762 30.71 31.39 -1.60
C THR A 762 30.10 32.08 -0.38
N ILE A 763 30.38 33.37 -0.17
CA ILE A 763 29.84 34.16 0.93
C ILE A 763 28.91 35.25 0.36
N PRO A 764 27.64 35.34 0.81
CA PRO A 764 26.66 36.30 0.32
C PRO A 764 26.89 37.70 0.90
N ILE A 765 28.04 38.31 0.58
CA ILE A 765 28.38 39.68 1.01
C ILE A 765 27.94 40.67 -0.07
N GLY A 766 27.15 41.68 0.33
CA GLY A 766 26.77 42.77 -0.57
C GLY A 766 28.00 43.58 -1.01
N PRO A 767 28.14 43.95 -2.30
CA PRO A 767 29.23 44.84 -2.71
C PRO A 767 29.18 46.15 -1.92
N GLN A 768 30.30 46.85 -1.78
CA GLN A 768 30.35 48.08 -1.00
C GLN A 768 29.86 49.26 -1.86
N ARG A 769 28.97 50.12 -1.32
CA ARG A 769 28.46 51.27 -2.06
C ARG A 769 29.59 52.28 -2.14
N ARG A 770 29.95 52.76 -3.34
CA ARG A 770 30.89 53.89 -3.47
C ARG A 770 30.22 55.11 -2.83
N ARG A 771 30.87 55.72 -1.84
CA ARG A 771 30.35 56.87 -1.09
C ARG A 771 29.98 58.01 -2.05
N THR A 772 28.69 58.27 -2.23
CA THR A 772 28.18 59.56 -2.71
C THR A 772 27.65 60.31 -1.48
N GLY A 773 28.35 61.39 -1.12
CA GLY A 773 28.17 62.29 0.04
C GLY A 773 26.95 62.09 0.96
N GLY A 774 27.16 61.39 2.08
CA GLY A 774 26.25 61.30 3.22
C GLY A 774 26.71 60.23 4.20
N LEU A 775 26.68 60.49 5.52
CA LEU A 775 27.06 59.51 6.55
C LEU A 775 26.15 58.27 6.44
N ALA A 776 26.71 57.16 5.96
CA ALA A 776 25.99 55.89 5.87
C ALA A 776 25.84 55.30 7.28
N ASN A 777 24.62 55.35 7.83
CA ASN A 777 24.31 54.67 9.08
C ASN A 777 24.18 53.15 8.84
N PRO A 778 24.78 52.30 9.69
CA PRO A 778 24.55 50.87 9.67
C PRO A 778 23.06 50.56 9.91
N LEU A 779 22.60 49.42 9.41
CA LEU A 779 21.19 48.98 9.47
C LEU A 779 20.61 48.94 10.89
N VAL A 780 21.46 48.83 11.92
CA VAL A 780 21.08 48.85 13.33
C VAL A 780 22.12 49.68 14.12
N PRO A 781 21.73 50.72 14.88
CA PRO A 781 22.62 51.35 15.83
C PRO A 781 22.74 50.47 17.09
N GLY A 782 23.90 49.86 17.29
CA GLY A 782 24.34 49.51 18.65
C GLY A 782 23.77 48.25 19.34
N ARG A 783 23.33 47.21 18.64
CA ARG A 783 23.23 45.87 19.24
C ARG A 783 24.27 44.94 18.63
N THR A 784 25.35 44.75 19.38
CA THR A 784 26.15 43.51 19.33
C THR A 784 25.22 42.32 19.49
N ALA A 785 25.39 41.34 18.61
CA ALA A 785 24.67 40.06 18.54
C ALA A 785 24.55 39.33 19.88
#